data_AF-A0A142WR70-F1
#
_entry.id   AF-A0A142WR70-F1
#
_cell.length_a   1.000
_cell.length_b   1.000
_cell.length_c   1.000
_cell.angle_alpha   90.00
_cell.angle_beta   90.00
_cell.angle_gamma   90.00
#
_symmetry.space_group_name_H-M   'P 1'
#
loop_
_entity.id
_entity.type
_entity.pdbx_description
1 polymer ?
#
loop_
_entity_poly.entity_id
_entity_poly.type
_entity_poly.pdbx_seq_one_letter_code
_entity_poly.pdbx_strand_id
1 'polypeptide(L)'
;MRYGWLLAIVWVVLAGPRPASAGEPKFDPELPARLTARFQDFIDRGQIAGAVGLVATRDGTPHVVAVGMADRESARPMAADTIFRVASMTKPVTAVALIQLVEQGKVSVDDPVSKYIPAFKGQKTAAGDAVPDVTIRQVLTHTAGLAQPERGEFQDRSLEQICDGIGSKPLVFRPDSQWQYSSGLTVAGRIVEIVSGESFADYIEAHICKPLGMVDTTFRLDAPRAARLAATYKPGKEKGSLVKVEIPDPTSSKSTPNPSGGLYSTAADMARFYEAILNDGEREGVRILKAETVRAMLADQTPTLVTGFTPGNGWALGWCHLKQPQGVTRHLMPGTYGHGGAHGTQGWTDPRRGLILVLMIQRSEFGNSDGSDVRDAFNETVLTSYRGAESEHARFQPFANYSGAVELTLGGAKAILCPEAGGRVLSFSVDGVESMYLEDREKEWKPGQPSPASAGRFDFGPELTVPQHPILWSGPWTAEITGPHSARLTSRPDAASGIQLFRDFSLVQSDAKAPVRLLCRQTMVNISSETREVCHWGRSFSPGGGVCLIPLAGQSRFPSRYAMYEESAIINVRNTDEKIRERDGFLEIVSPPRKPKLGFDSQAGWLAYVMSKGNLFVKRFAVSPDRVYNEAAGLTLSVWYPEGPRIELEPIGPRERLAAGEAASFTEEWSVHPFPAPEAGKPIDLPAVRKAAASLGEAVPVGAN
;
A
#
# COMPACT_ATOMS: atom_id res chain seq x y z
N MET A 1 49.84 -43.63 18.77
CA MET A 1 49.42 -42.36 18.15
C MET A 1 49.00 -42.61 16.71
N ARG A 2 47.68 -42.69 16.45
CA ARG A 2 47.09 -42.58 15.11
C ARG A 2 45.69 -41.99 15.29
N TYR A 3 45.53 -40.69 15.03
CA TYR A 3 44.24 -40.02 14.96
C TYR A 3 43.63 -40.28 13.57
N GLY A 4 42.48 -40.94 13.52
CA GLY A 4 41.68 -41.10 12.32
C GLY A 4 40.76 -39.91 12.13
N TRP A 5 40.87 -39.23 10.99
CA TRP A 5 39.97 -38.17 10.57
C TRP A 5 38.88 -38.77 9.67
N LEU A 6 37.63 -38.69 10.12
CA LEU A 6 36.43 -38.95 9.32
C LEU A 6 36.12 -37.70 8.48
N LEU A 7 36.23 -37.82 7.16
CA LEU A 7 35.76 -36.83 6.19
C LEU A 7 34.25 -36.99 6.00
N ALA A 8 33.47 -36.04 6.52
CA ALA A 8 32.06 -35.90 6.18
C ALA A 8 31.94 -35.20 4.81
N ILE A 9 31.41 -35.90 3.80
CA ILE A 9 31.05 -35.32 2.51
C ILE A 9 29.69 -34.64 2.67
N VAL A 10 29.69 -33.31 2.74
CA VAL A 10 28.47 -32.48 2.68
C VAL A 10 28.10 -32.30 1.22
N TRP A 11 26.95 -32.86 0.80
CA TRP A 11 26.32 -32.51 -0.47
C TRP A 11 25.66 -31.15 -0.33
N VAL A 12 26.31 -30.10 -0.81
CA VAL A 12 25.66 -28.81 -1.05
C VAL A 12 24.85 -28.95 -2.33
N VAL A 13 23.54 -29.11 -2.21
CA VAL A 13 22.62 -28.92 -3.35
C VAL A 13 22.58 -27.42 -3.61
N LEU A 14 23.38 -26.96 -4.58
CA LEU A 14 23.21 -25.62 -5.16
C LEU A 14 21.86 -25.61 -5.90
N ALA A 15 20.82 -25.11 -5.24
CA ALA A 15 19.59 -24.75 -5.91
C ALA A 15 19.92 -23.60 -6.87
N GLY A 16 20.09 -23.92 -8.17
CA GLY A 16 20.12 -22.90 -9.21
C GLY A 16 18.82 -22.09 -9.19
N PRO A 17 18.84 -20.81 -9.60
CA PRO A 17 17.64 -20.00 -9.65
C PRO A 17 16.59 -20.70 -10.51
N ARG A 18 15.44 -20.99 -9.91
CA ARG A 18 14.27 -21.54 -10.60
C ARG A 18 13.85 -20.48 -11.64
N PRO A 19 13.74 -20.80 -12.94
CA PRO A 19 13.23 -19.85 -13.90
C PRO A 19 11.81 -19.46 -13.47
N ALA A 20 11.57 -18.18 -13.22
CA ALA A 20 10.22 -17.67 -13.03
C ALA A 20 9.39 -18.10 -14.25
N SER A 21 8.23 -18.73 -14.04
CA SER A 21 7.32 -18.96 -15.16
C SER A 21 7.01 -17.59 -15.75
N ALA A 22 7.34 -17.37 -17.02
CA ALA A 22 7.00 -16.13 -17.70
C ALA A 22 5.48 -16.00 -17.67
N GLY A 23 4.96 -15.13 -16.79
CA GLY A 23 3.55 -14.75 -16.80
C GLY A 23 3.18 -14.13 -18.14
N GLU A 24 1.88 -13.98 -18.40
CA GLU A 24 1.43 -13.28 -19.60
C GLU A 24 2.08 -11.89 -19.70
N PRO A 25 2.45 -11.44 -20.92
CA PRO A 25 3.07 -10.14 -21.11
C PRO A 25 2.15 -9.04 -20.60
N LYS A 26 2.64 -8.26 -19.62
CA LYS A 26 1.87 -7.17 -18.99
C LYS A 26 1.64 -5.97 -19.89
N PHE A 27 2.31 -5.92 -21.04
CA PHE A 27 2.15 -4.89 -22.06
C PHE A 27 1.89 -5.51 -23.43
N ASP A 28 1.13 -4.78 -24.24
CA ASP A 28 1.00 -5.04 -25.67
C ASP A 28 2.39 -5.09 -26.33
N PRO A 29 2.73 -6.15 -27.11
CA PRO A 29 4.03 -6.25 -27.77
C PRO A 29 4.33 -5.08 -28.73
N GLU A 30 3.31 -4.37 -29.22
CA GLU A 30 3.45 -3.21 -30.10
C GLU A 30 3.80 -1.90 -29.35
N LEU A 31 3.86 -1.93 -28.01
CA LEU A 31 4.15 -0.73 -27.20
C LEU A 31 5.42 0.02 -27.65
N PRO A 32 6.58 -0.64 -27.88
CA PRO A 32 7.78 0.08 -28.31
C PRO A 32 7.62 0.78 -29.66
N ALA A 33 6.94 0.13 -30.62
CA ALA A 33 6.68 0.70 -31.95
C ALA A 33 5.72 1.90 -31.87
N ARG A 34 4.66 1.79 -31.05
CA ARG A 34 3.71 2.88 -30.82
C ARG A 34 4.37 4.08 -30.15
N LEU A 35 5.20 3.86 -29.12
CA LEU A 35 5.97 4.93 -28.48
C LEU A 35 6.94 5.59 -29.47
N THR A 36 7.61 4.78 -30.30
CA THR A 36 8.53 5.28 -31.32
C THR A 36 7.82 6.21 -32.29
N ALA A 37 6.67 5.79 -32.83
CA ALA A 37 5.87 6.60 -33.74
C ALA A 37 5.39 7.91 -33.09
N ARG A 38 4.87 7.85 -31.85
CA ARG A 38 4.41 9.04 -31.14
C ARG A 38 5.55 10.03 -30.87
N PHE A 39 6.75 9.56 -30.51
CA PHE A 39 7.91 10.44 -30.33
C PHE A 39 8.40 11.02 -31.65
N GLN A 40 8.39 10.23 -32.73
CA GLN A 40 8.75 10.71 -34.06
C GLN A 40 7.84 11.86 -34.52
N ASP A 41 6.53 11.76 -34.29
CA ASP A 41 5.58 12.85 -34.59
C ASP A 41 5.96 14.18 -33.89
N PHE A 42 6.44 14.12 -32.65
CA PHE A 42 6.88 15.32 -31.92
C PHE A 42 8.23 15.85 -32.41
N ILE A 43 9.11 14.97 -32.88
CA ILE A 43 10.39 15.34 -33.51
C ILE A 43 10.13 16.05 -34.84
N ASP A 44 9.27 15.49 -35.68
CA ASP A 44 8.92 16.04 -37.00
C ASP A 44 8.24 17.40 -36.90
N ARG A 45 7.49 17.64 -35.81
CA ARG A 45 6.88 18.94 -35.49
C ARG A 45 7.83 19.93 -34.82
N GLY A 46 9.08 19.54 -34.56
CA GLY A 46 10.08 20.38 -33.88
C GLY A 46 9.74 20.71 -32.43
N GLN A 47 9.05 19.82 -31.72
CA GLN A 47 8.72 20.00 -30.30
C GLN A 47 9.77 19.42 -29.35
N ILE A 48 10.53 18.44 -29.83
CA ILE A 48 11.65 17.77 -29.15
C ILE A 48 12.71 17.41 -30.19
N ALA A 49 13.99 17.32 -29.79
CA ALA A 49 15.05 16.81 -30.66
C ALA A 49 15.15 15.27 -30.64
N GLY A 50 14.76 14.67 -29.51
CA GLY A 50 14.74 13.24 -29.26
C GLY A 50 14.15 12.93 -27.90
N ALA A 51 13.89 11.66 -27.63
CA ALA A 51 13.33 11.18 -26.39
C ALA A 51 13.89 9.81 -26.00
N VAL A 52 13.98 9.56 -24.69
CA VAL A 52 14.02 8.22 -24.12
C VAL A 52 12.76 8.01 -23.29
N GLY A 53 11.96 7.01 -23.64
CA GLY A 53 10.84 6.54 -22.82
C GLY A 53 11.19 5.20 -22.18
N LEU A 54 10.98 5.09 -20.87
CA LEU A 54 11.15 3.85 -20.12
C LEU A 54 9.88 3.58 -19.31
N VAL A 55 9.35 2.37 -19.42
CA VAL A 55 8.34 1.84 -18.51
C VAL A 55 8.80 0.51 -17.93
N ALA A 56 8.64 0.34 -16.62
CA ALA A 56 8.92 -0.90 -15.92
C ALA A 56 7.73 -1.31 -15.06
N THR A 57 7.53 -2.62 -14.89
CA THR A 57 6.66 -3.15 -13.83
C THR A 57 7.49 -3.51 -12.61
N ARG A 58 6.84 -3.61 -11.44
CA ARG A 58 7.45 -4.00 -10.16
C ARG A 58 8.30 -5.29 -10.22
N ASP A 59 7.97 -6.18 -11.14
CA ASP A 59 8.52 -7.55 -11.28
C ASP A 59 9.09 -7.84 -12.67
N GLY A 60 9.18 -6.84 -13.56
CA GLY A 60 9.41 -7.05 -14.98
C GLY A 60 10.62 -6.31 -15.54
N THR A 61 11.08 -6.78 -16.70
CA THR A 61 12.12 -6.10 -17.48
C THR A 61 11.57 -4.79 -18.05
N PRO A 62 12.31 -3.66 -17.99
CA PRO A 62 11.86 -2.39 -18.53
C PRO A 62 11.73 -2.44 -20.06
N HIS A 63 10.65 -1.86 -20.59
CA HIS A 63 10.57 -1.46 -22.00
C HIS A 63 11.25 -0.10 -22.15
N VAL A 64 12.25 -0.01 -23.03
CA VAL A 64 12.99 1.22 -23.29
C VAL A 64 12.95 1.54 -24.78
N VAL A 65 12.60 2.79 -25.10
CA VAL A 65 12.56 3.34 -26.46
C VAL A 65 13.41 4.59 -26.50
N ALA A 66 14.33 4.69 -27.44
CA ALA A 66 15.15 5.88 -27.70
C ALA A 66 14.99 6.30 -29.16
N VAL A 67 14.62 7.57 -29.40
CA VAL A 67 14.30 8.09 -30.75
C VAL A 67 14.85 9.50 -30.92
N GLY A 68 15.26 9.85 -32.14
CA GLY A 68 15.74 11.18 -32.50
C GLY A 68 17.21 11.40 -32.18
N MET A 69 17.58 12.64 -31.89
CA MET A 69 18.95 13.07 -31.69
C MET A 69 19.19 13.52 -30.24
N ALA A 70 20.27 13.03 -29.63
CA ALA A 70 20.79 13.59 -28.39
C ALA A 70 21.49 14.94 -28.63
N ASP A 71 22.07 15.14 -29.82
CA ASP A 71 22.66 16.41 -30.25
C ASP A 71 22.58 16.51 -31.80
N ARG A 72 21.79 17.46 -32.30
CA ARG A 72 21.53 17.71 -33.72
C ARG A 72 22.75 18.29 -34.44
N GLU A 73 23.52 19.17 -33.79
CA GLU A 73 24.68 19.85 -34.38
C GLU A 73 25.82 18.87 -34.66
N SER A 74 25.98 17.85 -33.82
CA SER A 74 26.95 16.76 -34.01
C SER A 74 26.35 15.50 -34.64
N ALA A 75 25.06 15.54 -35.01
CA ALA A 75 24.29 14.39 -35.52
C ALA A 75 24.38 13.14 -34.62
N ARG A 76 24.47 13.33 -33.29
CA ARG A 76 24.55 12.23 -32.33
C ARG A 76 23.15 11.67 -32.05
N PRO A 77 22.89 10.38 -32.34
CA PRO A 77 21.60 9.77 -32.11
C PRO A 77 21.29 9.69 -30.61
N MET A 78 20.00 9.70 -30.29
CA MET A 78 19.51 9.42 -28.95
C MET A 78 19.74 7.95 -28.59
N ALA A 79 20.39 7.70 -27.45
CA ALA A 79 20.63 6.36 -26.91
C ALA A 79 19.92 6.16 -25.57
N ALA A 80 19.63 4.92 -25.20
CA ALA A 80 18.94 4.58 -23.94
C ALA A 80 19.70 5.05 -22.68
N ASP A 81 21.03 5.12 -22.75
CA ASP A 81 21.95 5.57 -21.70
C ASP A 81 22.34 7.06 -21.83
N THR A 82 21.63 7.83 -22.67
CA THR A 82 21.83 9.27 -22.78
C THR A 82 21.58 9.93 -21.42
N ILE A 83 22.47 10.83 -21.02
CA ILE A 83 22.36 11.57 -19.76
C ILE A 83 21.54 12.84 -19.99
N PHE A 84 20.65 13.17 -19.06
CA PHE A 84 19.79 14.33 -19.09
C PHE A 84 19.98 15.17 -17.83
N ARG A 85 19.84 16.49 -17.97
CA ARG A 85 19.55 17.39 -16.86
C ARG A 85 18.12 17.11 -16.41
N VAL A 86 17.95 16.41 -15.29
CA VAL A 86 16.61 15.98 -14.84
C VAL A 86 15.85 17.06 -14.05
N ALA A 87 16.52 18.19 -13.79
CA ALA A 87 15.94 19.35 -13.13
C ALA A 87 15.18 18.92 -11.86
N SER A 88 13.95 19.39 -11.68
CA SER A 88 13.15 19.18 -10.46
C SER A 88 12.86 17.71 -10.10
N MET A 89 13.13 16.72 -10.96
CA MET A 89 13.18 15.30 -10.54
C MET A 89 14.25 15.04 -9.46
N THR A 90 15.16 15.99 -9.23
CA THR A 90 16.10 16.00 -8.10
C THR A 90 15.39 16.09 -6.74
N LYS A 91 14.24 16.77 -6.66
CA LYS A 91 13.56 17.07 -5.39
C LYS A 91 13.17 15.82 -4.59
N PRO A 92 12.54 14.80 -5.21
CA PRO A 92 12.33 13.50 -4.57
C PRO A 92 13.60 12.88 -3.96
N VAL A 93 14.74 12.96 -4.67
CA VAL A 93 16.02 12.40 -4.21
C VAL A 93 16.53 13.17 -2.98
N THR A 94 16.47 14.51 -3.01
CA THR A 94 16.78 15.38 -1.87
C THR A 94 15.88 15.12 -0.67
N ALA A 95 14.59 14.88 -0.91
CA ALA A 95 13.63 14.57 0.14
C ALA A 95 13.98 13.26 0.84
N VAL A 96 14.29 12.20 0.08
CA VAL A 96 14.76 10.92 0.64
C VAL A 96 15.98 11.11 1.52
N ALA A 97 16.96 11.90 1.08
CA ALA A 97 18.18 12.16 1.87
C ALA A 97 17.88 12.81 3.23
N LEU A 98 17.00 13.80 3.26
CA LEU A 98 16.58 14.41 4.51
C LEU A 98 15.76 13.43 5.38
N ILE A 99 14.87 12.65 4.76
CA ILE A 99 14.03 11.68 5.46
C ILE A 99 14.86 10.51 6.03
N GLN A 100 15.98 10.13 5.42
CA GLN A 100 16.95 9.20 6.02
C GLN A 100 17.48 9.73 7.37
N LEU A 101 17.76 11.03 7.47
CA LEU A 101 18.19 11.65 8.72
C LEU A 101 17.04 11.77 9.74
N VAL A 102 15.80 11.91 9.28
CA VAL A 102 14.59 11.86 10.13
C VAL A 102 14.42 10.47 10.73
N GLU A 103 14.55 9.42 9.92
CA GLU A 103 14.46 8.03 10.37
C GLU A 103 15.55 7.68 11.40
N GLN A 104 16.72 8.30 11.28
CA GLN A 104 17.83 8.20 12.25
C GLN A 104 17.60 9.01 13.53
N GLY A 105 16.50 9.77 13.63
CA GLY A 105 16.19 10.63 14.79
C GLY A 105 17.08 11.86 14.93
N LYS A 106 17.81 12.25 13.88
CA LYS A 106 18.76 13.39 13.90
C LYS A 106 18.08 14.74 13.62
N VAL A 107 16.95 14.71 12.94
CA VAL A 107 16.15 15.88 12.59
C VAL A 107 14.66 15.51 12.60
N SER A 108 13.79 16.43 12.95
CA SER A 108 12.35 16.27 12.79
C SER A 108 11.85 17.13 11.63
N VAL A 109 10.90 16.63 10.85
CA VAL A 109 10.23 17.47 9.84
C VAL A 109 9.43 18.61 10.48
N ASP A 110 9.08 18.51 11.76
CA ASP A 110 8.39 19.58 12.49
C ASP A 110 9.35 20.55 13.19
N ASP A 111 10.67 20.34 13.07
CA ASP A 111 11.65 21.31 13.55
C ASP A 111 11.53 22.63 12.77
N PRO A 112 11.71 23.79 13.44
CA PRO A 112 11.85 25.06 12.75
C PRO A 112 13.16 25.09 11.96
N VAL A 113 13.13 25.60 10.73
CA VAL A 113 14.32 25.73 9.88
C VAL A 113 15.39 26.59 10.56
N SER A 114 14.98 27.60 11.34
CA SER A 114 15.84 28.50 12.10
C SER A 114 16.77 27.79 13.09
N LYS A 115 16.43 26.57 13.53
CA LYS A 115 17.28 25.70 14.36
C LYS A 115 18.58 25.30 13.65
N TYR A 116 18.52 25.15 12.32
CA TYR A 116 19.62 24.71 11.49
C TYR A 116 20.23 25.86 10.68
N ILE A 117 19.40 26.79 10.20
CA ILE A 117 19.81 27.92 9.36
C ILE A 117 19.30 29.20 10.03
N PRO A 118 20.12 29.87 10.86
CA PRO A 118 19.70 31.01 11.67
C PRO A 118 19.08 32.19 10.90
N ALA A 119 19.39 32.33 9.60
CA ALA A 119 18.81 33.35 8.73
C ALA A 119 17.28 33.26 8.60
N PHE A 120 16.67 32.11 8.92
CA PHE A 120 15.21 31.93 8.94
C PHE A 120 14.53 32.42 10.24
N LYS A 121 15.30 32.93 11.21
CA LYS A 121 14.74 33.36 12.50
C LYS A 121 13.95 34.65 12.37
N GLY A 122 12.74 34.68 12.93
CA GLY A 122 11.94 35.91 13.03
C GLY A 122 11.40 36.41 11.68
N GLN A 123 11.14 35.49 10.75
CA GLN A 123 10.57 35.80 9.45
C GLN A 123 9.23 36.55 9.56
N LYS A 124 8.98 37.39 8.56
CA LYS A 124 7.77 38.19 8.43
C LYS A 124 7.22 38.08 7.02
N THR A 125 5.92 38.34 6.85
CA THR A 125 5.35 38.53 5.50
C THR A 125 5.88 39.81 4.86
N ALA A 126 5.70 39.99 3.55
CA ALA A 126 6.02 41.25 2.86
C ALA A 126 5.27 42.47 3.44
N ALA A 127 4.11 42.25 4.07
CA ALA A 127 3.35 43.28 4.78
C ALA A 127 3.89 43.59 6.20
N GLY A 128 4.91 42.86 6.65
CA GLY A 128 5.52 43.03 7.97
C GLY A 128 4.85 42.22 9.09
N ASP A 129 3.88 41.35 8.78
CA ASP A 129 3.23 40.52 9.79
C ASP A 129 4.19 39.49 10.35
N ALA A 130 4.23 39.36 11.67
CA ALA A 130 4.90 38.23 12.31
C ALA A 130 4.20 36.92 11.95
N VAL A 131 5.00 35.89 11.71
CA VAL A 131 4.54 34.51 11.46
C VAL A 131 5.24 33.55 12.43
N PRO A 132 4.66 32.37 12.70
CA PRO A 132 5.41 31.27 13.30
C PRO A 132 6.64 30.93 12.48
N ASP A 133 7.67 30.38 13.13
CA ASP A 133 8.87 29.91 12.44
C ASP A 133 8.52 28.86 11.38
N VAL A 134 9.10 29.01 10.19
CA VAL A 134 8.94 28.06 9.08
C VAL A 134 9.51 26.72 9.48
N THR A 135 8.75 25.64 9.27
CA THR A 135 9.16 24.27 9.57
C THR A 135 9.77 23.57 8.36
N ILE A 136 10.52 22.50 8.63
CA ILE A 136 11.08 21.64 7.59
C ILE A 136 9.96 21.01 6.72
N ARG A 137 8.86 20.61 7.33
CA ARG A 137 7.67 20.08 6.64
C ARG A 137 7.18 21.07 5.60
N GLN A 138 7.04 22.35 5.98
CA GLN A 138 6.54 23.41 5.11
C GLN A 138 7.47 23.70 3.92
N VAL A 139 8.79 23.55 4.07
CA VAL A 139 9.72 23.71 2.93
C VAL A 139 9.67 22.51 1.99
N LEU A 140 9.46 21.29 2.50
CA LEU A 140 9.28 20.07 1.69
C LEU A 140 7.96 20.05 0.92
N THR A 141 6.92 20.67 1.48
CA THR A 141 5.56 20.70 0.90
C THR A 141 5.28 21.94 0.04
N HIS A 142 6.24 22.86 -0.07
CA HIS A 142 6.06 24.16 -0.73
C HIS A 142 4.93 25.02 -0.14
N THR A 143 4.70 24.90 1.17
CA THR A 143 3.71 25.71 1.91
C THR A 143 4.35 26.76 2.82
N ALA A 144 5.69 26.88 2.82
CA ALA A 144 6.43 27.82 3.67
C ALA A 144 6.30 29.31 3.32
N GLY A 145 5.81 29.67 2.12
CA GLY A 145 5.76 31.08 1.71
C GLY A 145 7.10 31.68 1.25
N LEU A 146 8.09 30.86 0.92
CA LEU A 146 9.41 31.35 0.51
C LEU A 146 9.35 32.14 -0.79
N ALA A 147 9.99 33.31 -0.82
CA ALA A 147 10.16 34.10 -2.03
C ALA A 147 11.02 33.34 -3.06
N GLN A 148 10.69 33.51 -4.34
CA GLN A 148 11.51 32.99 -5.42
C GLN A 148 12.80 33.82 -5.56
N PRO A 149 13.94 33.17 -5.86
CA PRO A 149 15.15 33.91 -6.16
C PRO A 149 15.04 34.59 -7.52
N GLU A 150 15.71 35.75 -7.63
CA GLU A 150 15.91 36.43 -8.89
C GLU A 150 16.84 35.61 -9.80
N ARG A 151 16.71 35.80 -11.11
CA ARG A 151 17.53 35.08 -12.08
C ARG A 151 19.00 35.43 -11.89
N GLY A 152 19.82 34.43 -11.60
CA GLY A 152 21.26 34.60 -11.41
C GLY A 152 21.68 35.01 -10.00
N GLU A 153 20.73 35.26 -9.08
CA GLU A 153 21.01 35.72 -7.70
C GLU A 153 22.01 34.82 -6.94
N PHE A 154 21.99 33.52 -7.25
CA PHE A 154 22.74 32.49 -6.56
C PHE A 154 23.91 31.91 -7.38
N GLN A 155 24.29 32.56 -8.48
CA GLN A 155 25.48 32.14 -9.23
C GLN A 155 26.74 32.25 -8.37
N ASP A 156 27.60 31.24 -8.45
CA ASP A 156 28.89 31.15 -7.75
C ASP A 156 28.82 31.30 -6.22
N ARG A 157 27.67 30.96 -5.61
CA ARG A 157 27.47 30.96 -4.14
C ARG A 157 27.44 29.55 -3.58
N SER A 158 27.98 29.36 -2.38
CA SER A 158 27.83 28.13 -1.61
C SER A 158 26.36 27.88 -1.20
N LEU A 159 26.02 26.63 -0.88
CA LEU A 159 24.65 26.29 -0.47
C LEU A 159 24.23 27.05 0.79
N GLU A 160 25.16 27.31 1.70
CA GLU A 160 24.98 28.17 2.88
C GLU A 160 24.55 29.59 2.47
N GLN A 161 25.35 30.28 1.65
CA GLN A 161 25.06 31.65 1.20
C GLN A 161 23.74 31.76 0.44
N ILE A 162 23.37 30.70 -0.29
CA ILE A 162 22.08 30.62 -0.98
C ILE A 162 20.95 30.56 0.03
N CYS A 163 21.03 29.65 1.01
CA CYS A 163 19.98 29.48 2.02
C CYS A 163 19.86 30.68 2.95
N ASP A 164 20.97 31.36 3.28
CA ASP A 164 20.93 32.60 4.04
C ASP A 164 20.21 33.72 3.27
N GLY A 165 20.48 33.84 1.96
CA GLY A 165 19.77 34.76 1.08
C GLY A 165 18.28 34.46 1.00
N ILE A 166 17.88 33.19 0.92
CA ILE A 166 16.47 32.78 0.96
C ILE A 166 15.84 33.17 2.31
N GLY A 167 16.50 32.87 3.42
CA GLY A 167 16.01 33.13 4.78
C GLY A 167 15.81 34.61 5.09
N SER A 168 16.67 35.47 4.52
CA SER A 168 16.65 36.93 4.72
C SER A 168 15.47 37.65 4.04
N LYS A 169 14.78 37.00 3.11
CA LYS A 169 13.66 37.61 2.39
C LYS A 169 12.35 37.46 3.17
N PRO A 170 11.45 38.45 3.08
CA PRO A 170 10.12 38.30 3.64
C PRO A 170 9.35 37.18 2.92
N LEU A 171 8.47 36.50 3.64
CA LEU A 171 7.57 35.50 3.09
C LEU A 171 6.51 36.17 2.22
N VAL A 172 6.19 35.54 1.09
CA VAL A 172 5.16 36.02 0.15
C VAL A 172 3.74 35.70 0.63
N PHE A 173 3.58 34.72 1.52
CA PHE A 173 2.32 34.41 2.21
C PHE A 173 2.62 33.72 3.55
N ARG A 174 1.61 33.63 4.43
CA ARG A 174 1.73 32.94 5.71
C ARG A 174 1.88 31.43 5.50
N PRO A 175 2.80 30.74 6.21
CA PRO A 175 2.95 29.30 6.07
C PRO A 175 1.61 28.53 6.15
N ASP A 176 1.46 27.49 5.34
CA ASP A 176 0.27 26.63 5.19
C ASP A 176 -1.01 27.28 4.66
N SER A 177 -1.04 28.61 4.48
CA SER A 177 -2.21 29.28 3.92
C SER A 177 -2.40 29.07 2.43
N GLN A 178 -1.31 28.79 1.71
CA GLN A 178 -1.28 28.59 0.25
C GLN A 178 -0.19 27.59 -0.12
N TRP A 179 -0.26 27.09 -1.35
CA TRP A 179 0.81 26.34 -1.97
C TRP A 179 1.47 27.18 -3.06
N GLN A 180 2.80 27.31 -3.00
CA GLN A 180 3.57 27.93 -4.07
C GLN A 180 4.91 27.23 -4.18
N TYR A 181 5.13 26.61 -5.33
CA TYR A 181 6.42 26.00 -5.66
C TYR A 181 7.57 26.96 -5.41
N SER A 182 8.65 26.48 -4.80
CA SER A 182 9.73 27.33 -4.25
C SER A 182 11.09 26.62 -4.20
N SER A 183 12.11 27.30 -3.68
CA SER A 183 13.45 26.73 -3.41
C SER A 183 13.53 25.97 -2.08
N GLY A 184 12.41 25.51 -1.53
CA GLY A 184 12.36 24.80 -0.24
C GLY A 184 13.26 23.56 -0.17
N LEU A 185 13.41 22.81 -1.26
CA LEU A 185 14.29 21.64 -1.28
C LEU A 185 15.79 22.03 -1.25
N THR A 186 16.14 23.23 -1.68
CA THR A 186 17.50 23.77 -1.50
C THR A 186 17.81 23.96 -0.01
N VAL A 187 16.84 24.46 0.75
CA VAL A 187 16.92 24.57 2.22
C VAL A 187 17.04 23.18 2.85
N ALA A 188 16.22 22.22 2.41
CA ALA A 188 16.33 20.82 2.86
C ALA A 188 17.72 20.23 2.61
N GLY A 189 18.30 20.45 1.42
CA GLY A 189 19.66 20.02 1.11
C GLY A 189 20.73 20.65 2.02
N ARG A 190 20.58 21.94 2.39
CA ARG A 190 21.50 22.56 3.35
C ARG A 190 21.39 21.95 4.74
N ILE A 191 20.18 21.58 5.16
CA ILE A 191 19.97 20.89 6.44
C ILE A 191 20.62 19.51 6.40
N VAL A 192 20.57 18.79 5.27
CA VAL A 192 21.31 17.54 5.08
C VAL A 192 22.81 17.76 5.31
N GLU A 193 23.42 18.80 4.73
CA GLU A 193 24.85 19.10 4.96
C GLU A 193 25.17 19.33 6.44
N ILE A 194 24.35 20.17 7.10
CA ILE A 194 24.57 20.54 8.51
C ILE A 194 24.43 19.33 9.43
N VAL A 195 23.40 18.51 9.22
CA VAL A 195 23.06 17.40 10.13
C VAL A 195 23.94 16.17 9.87
N SER A 196 24.36 15.92 8.62
CA SER A 196 25.24 14.81 8.28
C SER A 196 26.72 15.13 8.50
N GLY A 197 27.12 16.40 8.34
CA GLY A 197 28.53 16.79 8.27
C GLY A 197 29.21 16.48 6.93
N GLU A 198 28.46 15.97 5.94
CA GLU A 198 28.92 15.66 4.59
C GLU A 198 28.52 16.77 3.61
N SER A 199 29.23 16.90 2.48
CA SER A 199 28.72 17.75 1.40
C SER A 199 27.42 17.16 0.84
N PHE A 200 26.51 17.99 0.35
CA PHE A 200 25.22 17.49 -0.13
C PHE A 200 25.39 16.48 -1.27
N ALA A 201 26.31 16.72 -2.20
CA ALA A 201 26.58 15.81 -3.31
C ALA A 201 27.14 14.46 -2.84
N ASP A 202 28.08 14.47 -1.89
CA ASP A 202 28.67 13.23 -1.36
C ASP A 202 27.63 12.40 -0.61
N TYR A 203 26.73 13.05 0.15
CA TYR A 203 25.65 12.35 0.84
C TYR A 203 24.71 11.63 -0.14
N ILE A 204 24.26 12.34 -1.20
CA ILE A 204 23.40 11.73 -2.24
C ILE A 204 24.12 10.55 -2.91
N GLU A 205 25.40 10.70 -3.23
CA GLU A 205 26.18 9.64 -3.85
C GLU A 205 26.31 8.41 -2.94
N ALA A 206 26.68 8.60 -1.67
CA ALA A 206 26.97 7.53 -0.74
C ALA A 206 25.72 6.80 -0.21
N HIS A 207 24.64 7.52 0.07
CA HIS A 207 23.47 6.98 0.77
C HIS A 207 22.28 6.66 -0.13
N ILE A 208 22.31 7.07 -1.40
CA ILE A 208 21.23 6.81 -2.38
C ILE A 208 21.79 6.25 -3.69
N CYS A 209 22.65 6.97 -4.40
CA CYS A 209 23.04 6.56 -5.75
C CYS A 209 23.86 5.27 -5.77
N LYS A 210 24.90 5.15 -4.93
CA LYS A 210 25.72 3.91 -4.84
C LYS A 210 24.90 2.71 -4.38
N PRO A 211 24.12 2.77 -3.28
CA PRO A 211 23.28 1.65 -2.85
C PRO A 211 22.31 1.16 -3.93
N LEU A 212 21.72 2.08 -4.70
CA LEU A 212 20.75 1.74 -5.75
C LEU A 212 21.38 1.47 -7.12
N GLY A 213 22.71 1.54 -7.26
CA GLY A 213 23.39 1.33 -8.54
C GLY A 213 23.11 2.43 -9.59
N MET A 214 22.85 3.66 -9.16
CA MET A 214 22.62 4.82 -10.03
C MET A 214 23.95 5.45 -10.48
N VAL A 215 24.72 4.71 -11.28
CA VAL A 215 26.13 5.02 -11.60
C VAL A 215 26.35 6.28 -12.45
N ASP A 216 25.31 6.74 -13.16
CA ASP A 216 25.36 7.92 -14.02
C ASP A 216 24.69 9.14 -13.38
N THR A 217 24.21 9.00 -12.15
CA THR A 217 23.52 10.08 -11.44
C THR A 217 24.49 10.88 -10.59
N THR A 218 24.57 12.19 -10.86
CA THR A 218 25.51 13.07 -10.16
C THR A 218 25.15 14.55 -10.36
N PHE A 219 25.73 15.43 -9.53
CA PHE A 219 25.66 16.88 -9.70
C PHE A 219 26.77 17.44 -10.62
N ARG A 220 27.80 16.66 -10.91
CA ARG A 220 28.93 17.06 -11.76
C ARG A 220 29.40 15.91 -12.64
N LEU A 221 29.41 16.12 -13.95
CA LEU A 221 29.84 15.10 -14.91
C LEU A 221 31.37 15.05 -15.02
N ASP A 222 31.91 13.85 -15.18
CA ASP A 222 33.25 13.67 -15.75
C ASP A 222 33.20 13.71 -17.29
N ALA A 223 34.35 13.73 -17.96
CA ALA A 223 34.40 13.82 -19.41
C ALA A 223 33.63 12.68 -20.13
N PRO A 224 33.74 11.40 -19.72
CA PRO A 224 32.95 10.32 -20.33
C PRO A 224 31.43 10.51 -20.21
N ARG A 225 30.93 10.93 -19.04
CA ARG A 225 29.50 11.20 -18.85
C ARG A 225 29.06 12.47 -19.58
N ALA A 226 29.89 13.51 -19.60
CA ALA A 226 29.61 14.74 -20.34
C ALA A 226 29.44 14.50 -21.85
N ALA A 227 30.19 13.56 -22.42
CA ALA A 227 30.04 13.16 -23.83
C ALA A 227 28.68 12.50 -24.14
N ARG A 228 27.98 11.96 -23.13
CA ARG A 228 26.64 11.38 -23.27
C ARG A 228 25.51 12.37 -22.99
N LEU A 229 25.79 13.57 -22.50
CA LEU A 229 24.77 14.57 -22.12
C LEU A 229 23.95 15.03 -23.33
N ALA A 230 22.62 14.94 -23.28
CA ALA A 230 21.74 15.50 -24.30
C ALA A 230 21.85 17.03 -24.38
N ALA A 231 21.89 17.57 -25.60
CA ALA A 231 21.81 19.00 -25.84
C ALA A 231 20.39 19.53 -25.54
N THR A 232 20.29 20.72 -24.95
CA THR A 232 19.01 21.39 -24.71
C THR A 232 18.61 22.21 -25.94
N TYR A 233 17.36 22.08 -26.38
CA TYR A 233 16.82 22.87 -27.50
C TYR A 233 15.64 23.74 -27.09
N LYS A 234 15.49 24.88 -27.77
CA LYS A 234 14.32 25.75 -27.71
C LYS A 234 13.72 25.99 -29.09
N PRO A 235 12.47 26.48 -29.19
CA PRO A 235 11.91 26.87 -30.48
C PRO A 235 12.80 27.91 -31.18
N GLY A 236 13.04 27.71 -32.47
CA GLY A 236 13.69 28.70 -33.33
C GLY A 236 12.71 29.72 -33.89
N LYS A 237 13.22 30.61 -34.76
CA LYS A 237 12.39 31.66 -35.39
C LYS A 237 11.40 31.09 -36.40
N GLU A 238 11.78 30.02 -37.08
CA GLU A 238 10.92 29.33 -38.05
C GLU A 238 10.08 28.28 -37.33
N LYS A 239 8.81 28.13 -37.74
CA LYS A 239 7.90 27.15 -37.14
C LYS A 239 8.47 25.74 -37.29
N GLY A 240 8.57 25.01 -36.18
CA GLY A 240 9.14 23.66 -36.15
C GLY A 240 10.68 23.62 -36.19
N SER A 241 11.36 24.76 -36.22
CA SER A 241 12.82 24.80 -36.05
C SER A 241 13.20 24.73 -34.57
N LEU A 242 14.35 24.13 -34.29
CA LEU A 242 14.95 24.03 -32.96
C LEU A 242 16.33 24.68 -32.96
N VAL A 243 16.64 25.43 -31.90
CA VAL A 243 17.93 26.09 -31.67
C VAL A 243 18.54 25.55 -30.39
N LYS A 244 19.82 25.14 -30.44
CA LYS A 244 20.55 24.67 -29.27
C LYS A 244 20.72 25.80 -28.25
N VAL A 245 20.56 25.46 -26.98
CA VAL A 245 20.72 26.35 -25.84
C VAL A 245 22.09 26.11 -25.22
N GLU A 246 22.82 27.19 -25.00
CA GLU A 246 24.04 27.15 -24.20
C GLU A 246 23.69 26.88 -22.74
N ILE A 247 24.36 25.89 -22.16
CA ILE A 247 24.20 25.51 -20.76
C ILE A 247 25.50 25.77 -20.01
N PRO A 248 25.47 25.95 -18.68
CA PRO A 248 26.68 25.96 -17.87
C PRO A 248 27.51 24.68 -18.09
N ASP A 249 28.83 24.80 -17.99
CA ASP A 249 29.74 23.66 -18.13
C ASP A 249 29.39 22.56 -17.11
N PRO A 250 28.95 21.37 -17.56
CA PRO A 250 28.52 20.28 -16.67
C PRO A 250 29.69 19.62 -15.92
N THR A 251 30.93 19.91 -16.30
CA THR A 251 32.15 19.39 -15.66
C THR A 251 32.76 20.35 -14.64
N SER A 252 32.26 21.59 -14.58
CA SER A 252 32.82 22.64 -13.72
C SER A 252 32.70 22.28 -12.24
N SER A 253 33.82 22.37 -11.52
CA SER A 253 33.86 22.24 -10.05
C SER A 253 33.38 23.50 -9.33
N LYS A 254 33.13 24.61 -10.05
CA LYS A 254 32.68 25.87 -9.45
C LYS A 254 31.17 25.91 -9.21
N SER A 255 30.41 24.99 -9.83
CA SER A 255 28.96 24.94 -9.67
C SER A 255 28.58 24.27 -8.37
N THR A 256 27.85 24.98 -7.51
CA THR A 256 27.28 24.44 -6.27
C THR A 256 26.19 23.41 -6.60
N PRO A 257 26.24 22.19 -6.04
CA PRO A 257 25.17 21.20 -6.16
C PRO A 257 23.82 21.81 -5.77
N ASN A 258 22.86 21.83 -6.71
CA ASN A 258 21.53 22.40 -6.47
C ASN A 258 20.54 21.31 -6.03
N PRO A 259 20.14 21.24 -4.73
CA PRO A 259 19.23 20.20 -4.24
C PRO A 259 17.81 20.29 -4.83
N SER A 260 17.44 21.42 -5.43
CA SER A 260 16.14 21.60 -6.06
C SER A 260 16.10 21.18 -7.54
N GLY A 261 17.25 20.93 -8.18
CA GLY A 261 17.22 20.61 -9.61
C GLY A 261 18.55 20.37 -10.32
N GLY A 262 19.62 20.07 -9.58
CA GLY A 262 20.97 20.00 -10.11
C GLY A 262 21.41 18.64 -10.66
N LEU A 263 20.61 17.57 -10.51
CA LEU A 263 21.05 16.25 -10.94
C LEU A 263 21.08 16.13 -12.47
N TYR A 264 22.13 15.47 -12.93
CA TYR A 264 22.20 14.76 -14.19
C TYR A 264 21.91 13.28 -13.92
N SER A 265 21.17 12.62 -14.81
CA SER A 265 20.84 11.19 -14.67
C SER A 265 20.41 10.58 -16.00
N THR A 266 20.19 9.26 -16.02
CA THR A 266 19.64 8.49 -17.16
C THR A 266 18.23 8.00 -16.84
N ALA A 267 17.50 7.53 -17.86
CA ALA A 267 16.19 6.91 -17.63
C ALA A 267 16.29 5.68 -16.71
N ALA A 268 17.32 4.86 -16.88
CA ALA A 268 17.55 3.65 -16.10
C ALA A 268 17.86 3.96 -14.63
N ASP A 269 18.73 4.93 -14.35
CA ASP A 269 19.07 5.31 -12.98
C ASP A 269 17.85 5.86 -12.23
N MET A 270 17.10 6.76 -12.86
CA MET A 270 15.88 7.28 -12.24
C MET A 270 14.85 6.16 -12.03
N ALA A 271 14.74 5.19 -12.95
CA ALA A 271 13.86 4.05 -12.77
C ALA A 271 14.25 3.21 -11.54
N ARG A 272 15.56 2.99 -11.28
CA ARG A 272 16.04 2.30 -10.06
C ARG A 272 15.65 3.05 -8.78
N PHE A 273 15.74 4.38 -8.80
CA PHE A 273 15.29 5.21 -7.67
C PHE A 273 13.79 5.05 -7.42
N TYR A 274 12.96 5.18 -8.46
CA TYR A 274 11.51 5.00 -8.35
C TYR A 274 11.12 3.58 -7.97
N GLU A 275 11.86 2.56 -8.43
CA GLU A 275 11.67 1.15 -8.05
C GLU A 275 11.85 0.94 -6.55
N ALA A 276 12.92 1.50 -5.96
CA ALA A 276 13.14 1.42 -4.52
C ALA A 276 11.96 2.00 -3.74
N ILE A 277 11.43 3.15 -4.17
CA ILE A 277 10.28 3.79 -3.50
C ILE A 277 8.98 3.02 -3.75
N LEU A 278 8.78 2.49 -4.96
CA LEU A 278 7.66 1.61 -5.30
C LEU A 278 7.64 0.35 -4.42
N ASN A 279 8.81 -0.13 -4.03
CA ASN A 279 9.02 -1.32 -3.21
C ASN A 279 9.30 -0.96 -1.74
N ASP A 280 8.61 0.07 -1.25
CA ASP A 280 8.61 0.46 0.17
C ASP A 280 10.01 0.72 0.75
N GLY A 281 10.87 1.34 -0.06
CA GLY A 281 12.22 1.78 0.32
C GLY A 281 13.32 0.75 0.05
N GLU A 282 13.04 -0.34 -0.68
CA GLU A 282 13.98 -1.42 -0.95
C GLU A 282 14.08 -1.77 -2.45
N ARG A 283 15.28 -2.06 -2.93
CA ARG A 283 15.54 -2.59 -4.27
C ARG A 283 16.60 -3.66 -4.20
N GLU A 284 16.34 -4.84 -4.76
CA GLU A 284 17.30 -5.96 -4.84
C GLU A 284 17.97 -6.29 -3.47
N GLY A 285 17.20 -6.24 -2.38
CA GLY A 285 17.69 -6.48 -1.01
C GLY A 285 18.42 -5.28 -0.37
N VAL A 286 18.61 -4.18 -1.10
CA VAL A 286 19.20 -2.94 -0.58
C VAL A 286 18.10 -1.98 -0.14
N ARG A 287 18.07 -1.65 1.14
CA ARG A 287 17.08 -0.76 1.75
C ARG A 287 17.66 0.65 1.98
N ILE A 288 17.00 1.67 1.43
CA ILE A 288 17.35 3.08 1.63
C ILE A 288 16.44 3.80 2.63
N LEU A 289 15.24 3.28 2.90
CA LEU A 289 14.27 3.75 3.90
C LEU A 289 13.44 2.59 4.44
N LYS A 290 12.93 2.69 5.67
CA LYS A 290 11.91 1.75 6.17
C LYS A 290 10.58 1.95 5.45
N ALA A 291 9.82 0.86 5.36
CA ALA A 291 8.51 0.81 4.74
C ALA A 291 7.56 1.89 5.31
N GLU A 292 7.48 1.99 6.64
CA GLU A 292 6.67 2.98 7.36
C GLU A 292 7.13 4.42 7.10
N THR A 293 8.44 4.63 6.93
CA THR A 293 9.00 5.94 6.61
C THR A 293 8.62 6.39 5.20
N VAL A 294 8.71 5.49 4.21
CA VAL A 294 8.26 5.77 2.84
C VAL A 294 6.78 6.14 2.83
N ARG A 295 5.95 5.40 3.56
CA ARG A 295 4.51 5.71 3.68
C ARG A 295 4.27 7.08 4.29
N ALA A 296 4.94 7.41 5.39
CA ALA A 296 4.81 8.72 6.02
C ALA A 296 5.30 9.86 5.11
N MET A 297 6.38 9.64 4.35
CA MET A 297 6.92 10.59 3.38
C MET A 297 5.95 10.87 2.22
N LEU A 298 5.26 9.83 1.73
CA LEU A 298 4.33 9.91 0.60
C LEU A 298 2.90 10.28 0.98
N ALA A 299 2.57 10.32 2.29
CA ALA A 299 1.26 10.72 2.76
C ALA A 299 0.93 12.17 2.37
N ASP A 300 -0.33 12.42 2.00
CA ASP A 300 -0.79 13.75 1.59
C ASP A 300 -0.66 14.76 2.73
N GLN A 301 0.14 15.81 2.49
CA GLN A 301 0.36 16.90 3.44
C GLN A 301 -0.46 18.14 3.08
N THR A 302 -1.14 18.14 1.94
CA THR A 302 -1.90 19.29 1.42
C THR A 302 -3.32 18.90 0.97
N PRO A 303 -4.12 18.23 1.84
CA PRO A 303 -5.42 17.69 1.44
C PRO A 303 -6.39 18.76 0.96
N THR A 304 -6.34 19.95 1.57
CA THR A 304 -7.25 21.07 1.30
C THR A 304 -6.72 22.09 0.30
N LEU A 305 -5.45 21.99 -0.12
CA LEU A 305 -4.83 22.95 -1.03
C LEU A 305 -4.88 22.45 -2.48
N VAL A 306 -4.97 23.41 -3.40
CA VAL A 306 -4.72 23.19 -4.83
C VAL A 306 -3.22 23.28 -5.05
N THR A 307 -2.61 22.20 -5.56
CA THR A 307 -1.15 22.10 -5.67
C THR A 307 -0.72 21.58 -7.04
N GLY A 308 0.58 21.69 -7.31
CA GLY A 308 1.22 21.13 -8.48
C GLY A 308 0.97 21.90 -9.78
N PHE A 309 1.43 21.30 -10.86
CA PHE A 309 1.52 21.96 -12.18
C PHE A 309 0.37 21.57 -13.12
N THR A 310 -0.51 20.68 -12.67
CA THR A 310 -1.75 20.28 -13.34
C THR A 310 -2.87 20.16 -12.31
N PRO A 311 -4.15 20.24 -12.71
CA PRO A 311 -5.26 20.01 -11.78
C PRO A 311 -5.23 18.61 -11.15
N GLY A 312 -5.73 18.48 -9.92
CA GLY A 312 -5.91 17.19 -9.25
C GLY A 312 -4.71 16.64 -8.48
N ASN A 313 -3.61 17.41 -8.36
CA ASN A 313 -2.46 17.01 -7.56
C ASN A 313 -2.60 17.39 -6.07
N GLY A 314 -1.94 16.60 -5.22
CA GLY A 314 -1.56 16.93 -3.85
C GLY A 314 -0.04 16.91 -3.72
N TRP A 315 0.45 17.22 -2.52
CA TRP A 315 1.88 17.27 -2.23
C TRP A 315 2.20 16.50 -0.96
N ALA A 316 3.20 15.62 -1.05
CA ALA A 316 3.77 14.91 0.08
C ALA A 316 5.12 15.55 0.46
N LEU A 317 5.93 14.91 1.31
CA LEU A 317 7.21 15.47 1.76
C LEU A 317 8.25 15.43 0.63
N GLY A 318 8.27 16.45 -0.24
CA GLY A 318 9.17 16.57 -1.38
C GLY A 318 8.72 15.84 -2.66
N TRP A 319 7.46 15.39 -2.69
CA TRP A 319 6.88 14.63 -3.81
C TRP A 319 5.55 15.24 -4.24
N CYS A 320 5.29 15.23 -5.55
CA CYS A 320 3.95 15.44 -6.08
C CYS A 320 3.21 14.09 -6.08
N HIS A 321 1.94 14.07 -5.70
CA HIS A 321 1.09 12.89 -5.88
C HIS A 321 -0.26 13.27 -6.50
N LEU A 322 -0.91 12.31 -7.15
CA LEU A 322 -2.16 12.51 -7.86
C LEU A 322 -3.35 12.13 -6.97
N LYS A 323 -4.20 13.10 -6.62
CA LYS A 323 -5.43 12.87 -5.85
C LYS A 323 -6.59 12.51 -6.77
N GLN A 324 -6.76 13.30 -7.83
CA GLN A 324 -7.87 13.19 -8.78
C GLN A 324 -7.34 13.24 -10.21
N PRO A 325 -7.11 12.08 -10.85
CA PRO A 325 -6.67 12.01 -12.24
C PRO A 325 -7.61 12.73 -13.20
N GLN A 326 -7.08 13.66 -13.98
CA GLN A 326 -7.82 14.43 -14.99
C GLN A 326 -6.88 15.08 -16.02
N GLY A 327 -7.42 15.54 -17.15
CA GLY A 327 -6.64 16.16 -18.21
C GLY A 327 -5.47 15.28 -18.67
N VAL A 328 -4.25 15.80 -18.66
CA VAL A 328 -3.00 15.07 -19.00
C VAL A 328 -2.69 13.88 -18.07
N THR A 329 -3.33 13.81 -16.91
CA THR A 329 -3.15 12.72 -15.93
C THR A 329 -4.28 11.69 -15.95
N ARG A 330 -5.29 11.83 -16.84
CA ARG A 330 -6.53 11.03 -16.86
C ARG A 330 -6.35 9.50 -16.90
N HIS A 331 -5.21 9.01 -17.41
CA HIS A 331 -4.93 7.58 -17.49
C HIS A 331 -4.19 7.03 -16.25
N LEU A 332 -3.62 7.91 -15.41
CA LEU A 332 -2.93 7.55 -14.17
C LEU A 332 -3.94 7.25 -13.05
N MET A 333 -3.50 6.51 -12.02
CA MET A 333 -4.36 6.22 -10.86
C MET A 333 -4.22 7.24 -9.73
N PRO A 334 -5.26 7.43 -8.90
CA PRO A 334 -5.10 8.10 -7.61
C PRO A 334 -4.00 7.41 -6.78
N GLY A 335 -3.14 8.21 -6.17
CA GLY A 335 -1.95 7.75 -5.44
C GLY A 335 -0.69 7.63 -6.30
N THR A 336 -0.75 7.87 -7.62
CA THR A 336 0.48 7.97 -8.45
C THR A 336 1.33 9.12 -7.93
N TYR A 337 2.63 8.91 -7.72
CA TYR A 337 3.55 9.91 -7.18
C TYR A 337 4.81 10.07 -8.03
N GLY A 338 5.45 11.23 -7.95
CA GLY A 338 6.62 11.54 -8.77
C GLY A 338 6.95 13.03 -8.84
N HIS A 339 7.67 13.41 -9.88
CA HIS A 339 7.95 14.82 -10.18
C HIS A 339 8.33 15.01 -11.67
N GLY A 340 7.90 16.11 -12.28
CA GLY A 340 8.39 16.56 -13.59
C GLY A 340 9.64 17.42 -13.50
N GLY A 341 10.43 17.51 -14.58
CA GLY A 341 11.56 18.42 -14.71
C GLY A 341 11.27 19.56 -15.67
N ALA A 342 11.88 20.72 -15.42
CA ALA A 342 11.70 21.92 -16.25
C ALA A 342 12.05 21.68 -17.73
N HIS A 343 12.97 20.75 -17.99
CA HIS A 343 13.42 20.40 -19.34
C HIS A 343 12.51 19.42 -20.08
N GLY A 344 11.37 19.06 -19.50
CA GLY A 344 10.41 18.11 -20.07
C GLY A 344 10.56 16.69 -19.55
N THR A 345 11.58 16.38 -18.76
CA THR A 345 11.74 15.08 -18.11
C THR A 345 10.57 14.80 -17.15
N GLN A 346 10.19 13.54 -17.00
CA GLN A 346 9.11 13.10 -16.11
C GLN A 346 9.51 11.79 -15.46
N GLY A 347 9.28 11.66 -14.15
CA GLY A 347 9.46 10.41 -13.42
C GLY A 347 8.31 10.19 -12.45
N TRP A 348 7.54 9.13 -12.66
CA TRP A 348 6.30 8.84 -11.95
C TRP A 348 6.16 7.35 -11.64
N THR A 349 5.49 7.04 -10.55
CA THR A 349 5.20 5.68 -10.08
C THR A 349 3.71 5.54 -9.84
N ASP A 350 3.08 4.56 -10.48
CA ASP A 350 1.70 4.14 -10.23
C ASP A 350 1.72 2.91 -9.30
N PRO A 351 1.56 3.08 -7.98
CA PRO A 351 1.66 1.98 -7.04
C PRO A 351 0.49 0.98 -7.17
N ARG A 352 -0.64 1.40 -7.76
CA ARG A 352 -1.79 0.52 -7.95
C ARG A 352 -1.62 -0.45 -9.10
N ARG A 353 -0.82 -0.10 -10.09
CA ARG A 353 -0.45 -0.98 -11.20
C ARG A 353 0.96 -1.54 -11.06
N GLY A 354 1.71 -1.08 -10.05
CA GLY A 354 3.11 -1.41 -9.87
C GLY A 354 3.95 -0.95 -11.06
N LEU A 355 3.69 0.24 -11.60
CA LEU A 355 4.36 0.77 -12.78
C LEU A 355 5.30 1.93 -12.44
N ILE A 356 6.43 1.97 -13.13
CA ILE A 356 7.37 3.09 -13.13
C ILE A 356 7.38 3.67 -14.54
N LEU A 357 7.17 4.97 -14.67
CA LEU A 357 7.07 5.70 -15.93
C LEU A 357 8.13 6.81 -15.94
N VAL A 358 9.11 6.70 -16.85
CA VAL A 358 10.19 7.67 -17.00
C VAL A 358 10.22 8.17 -18.45
N LEU A 359 10.07 9.47 -18.64
CA LEU A 359 10.23 10.15 -19.93
C LEU A 359 11.40 11.11 -19.82
N MET A 360 12.39 10.97 -20.70
CA MET A 360 13.54 11.86 -20.78
C MET A 360 13.54 12.59 -22.11
N ILE A 361 13.34 13.90 -22.05
CA ILE A 361 13.51 14.84 -23.16
C ILE A 361 14.32 16.05 -22.65
N GLN A 362 14.93 16.81 -23.55
CA GLN A 362 15.83 17.91 -23.19
C GLN A 362 15.47 19.19 -23.96
N ARG A 363 14.52 19.96 -23.43
CA ARG A 363 14.04 21.20 -24.07
C ARG A 363 13.91 22.37 -23.11
N SER A 364 13.69 23.57 -23.64
CA SER A 364 13.39 24.79 -22.87
C SER A 364 12.50 25.73 -23.67
N GLU A 365 11.77 26.61 -22.99
CA GLU A 365 10.88 27.61 -23.62
C GLU A 365 9.68 27.00 -24.39
N PHE A 366 9.26 25.77 -24.04
CA PHE A 366 8.08 25.07 -24.60
C PHE A 366 6.83 25.13 -23.68
N GLY A 367 6.82 26.02 -22.68
CA GLY A 367 5.73 26.11 -21.70
C GLY A 367 5.80 25.07 -20.58
N ASN A 368 4.65 24.79 -19.96
CA ASN A 368 4.55 23.87 -18.82
C ASN A 368 4.81 22.42 -19.24
N SER A 369 5.96 21.88 -18.84
CA SER A 369 6.36 20.51 -19.13
C SER A 369 5.41 19.45 -18.56
N ASP A 370 4.87 19.68 -17.37
CA ASP A 370 3.93 18.77 -16.72
C ASP A 370 2.57 18.72 -17.41
N GLY A 371 2.16 19.79 -18.09
CA GLY A 371 0.92 19.90 -18.85
C GLY A 371 1.08 19.64 -20.34
N SER A 372 2.17 19.03 -20.78
CA SER A 372 2.53 18.98 -22.21
C SER A 372 1.98 17.76 -22.97
N ASP A 373 1.71 17.96 -24.26
CA ASP A 373 1.24 16.91 -25.18
C ASP A 373 2.18 15.70 -25.25
N VAL A 374 3.49 15.92 -25.11
CA VAL A 374 4.50 14.84 -25.13
C VAL A 374 4.33 13.91 -23.92
N ARG A 375 4.10 14.49 -22.74
CA ARG A 375 3.79 13.72 -21.52
C ARG A 375 2.47 12.99 -21.67
N ASP A 376 1.44 13.66 -22.20
CA ASP A 376 0.13 13.07 -22.39
C ASP A 376 0.20 11.84 -23.30
N ALA A 377 0.84 11.99 -24.46
CA ALA A 377 1.02 10.92 -25.43
C ALA A 377 1.81 9.75 -24.87
N PHE A 378 2.86 10.01 -24.08
CA PHE A 378 3.63 8.98 -23.41
C PHE A 378 2.77 8.18 -22.44
N ASN A 379 2.08 8.88 -21.52
CA ASN A 379 1.22 8.25 -20.52
C ASN A 379 0.06 7.47 -21.17
N GLU A 380 -0.66 8.09 -22.11
CA GLU A 380 -1.75 7.46 -22.85
C GLU A 380 -1.26 6.19 -23.56
N THR A 381 -0.14 6.26 -24.29
CA THR A 381 0.37 5.12 -25.06
C THR A 381 0.78 3.97 -24.14
N VAL A 382 1.49 4.25 -23.06
CA VAL A 382 1.89 3.23 -22.07
C VAL A 382 0.66 2.61 -21.41
N LEU A 383 -0.23 3.43 -20.87
CA LEU A 383 -1.31 2.97 -20.00
C LEU A 383 -2.45 2.30 -20.79
N THR A 384 -2.68 2.69 -22.05
CA THR A 384 -3.60 1.96 -22.95
C THR A 384 -3.00 0.66 -23.50
N SER A 385 -1.68 0.49 -23.41
CA SER A 385 -0.99 -0.75 -23.78
C SER A 385 -0.81 -1.70 -22.60
N TYR A 386 -1.07 -1.25 -21.37
CA TYR A 386 -1.00 -2.10 -20.19
C TYR A 386 -2.14 -3.12 -20.20
N ARG A 387 -1.81 -4.37 -19.93
CA ARG A 387 -2.72 -5.53 -19.87
C ARG A 387 -2.71 -6.20 -18.49
N GLY A 388 -1.79 -5.80 -17.61
CA GLY A 388 -1.79 -6.31 -16.24
C GLY A 388 -3.02 -5.83 -15.46
N ALA A 389 -3.44 -6.61 -14.48
CA ALA A 389 -4.42 -6.16 -13.49
C ALA A 389 -3.85 -4.98 -12.67
N GLU A 390 -4.72 -4.25 -11.94
CA GLU A 390 -4.24 -3.57 -10.73
C GLU A 390 -3.49 -4.61 -9.91
N SER A 391 -2.31 -4.26 -9.40
CA SER A 391 -1.43 -5.24 -8.77
C SER A 391 -2.24 -6.00 -7.71
N GLU A 392 -2.34 -7.30 -7.90
CA GLU A 392 -2.88 -8.22 -6.91
C GLU A 392 -1.83 -8.28 -5.81
N HIS A 393 -2.02 -7.49 -4.76
CA HIS A 393 -1.07 -7.47 -3.67
C HIS A 393 -1.66 -6.99 -2.35
N ALA A 394 -0.95 -7.30 -1.27
CA ALA A 394 -1.08 -6.73 0.04
C ALA A 394 -0.45 -5.34 0.03
N ARG A 395 -1.17 -4.35 0.54
CA ARG A 395 -0.65 -3.00 0.74
C ARG A 395 -1.30 -2.33 1.93
N PHE A 396 -0.55 -1.46 2.62
CA PHE A 396 -1.16 -0.53 3.55
C PHE A 396 -1.94 0.51 2.74
N GLN A 397 -3.23 0.61 3.03
CA GLN A 397 -4.15 1.48 2.33
C GLN A 397 -5.17 1.99 3.35
N PRO A 398 -5.19 3.31 3.62
CA PRO A 398 -6.22 3.88 4.47
C PRO A 398 -7.62 3.47 4.00
N PHE A 399 -8.47 3.11 4.95
CA PHE A 399 -9.85 2.72 4.72
C PHE A 399 -10.74 3.43 5.72
N ALA A 400 -11.66 4.27 5.22
CA ALA A 400 -12.39 5.22 6.06
C ALA A 400 -11.41 6.04 6.93
N ASN A 401 -11.64 6.15 8.23
CA ASN A 401 -10.72 6.84 9.15
C ASN A 401 -9.62 5.93 9.75
N TYR A 402 -9.48 4.68 9.30
CA TYR A 402 -8.40 3.78 9.69
C TYR A 402 -7.20 4.00 8.77
N SER A 403 -6.12 4.57 9.29
CA SER A 403 -4.94 4.97 8.51
C SER A 403 -3.92 3.84 8.32
N GLY A 404 -3.93 2.85 9.22
CA GLY A 404 -3.03 1.70 9.23
C GLY A 404 -3.64 0.42 8.65
N ALA A 405 -4.79 0.52 7.97
CA ALA A 405 -5.45 -0.64 7.38
C ALA A 405 -4.58 -1.29 6.27
N VAL A 406 -4.70 -2.61 6.13
CA VAL A 406 -4.03 -3.41 5.10
C VAL A 406 -5.08 -3.94 4.14
N GLU A 407 -4.96 -3.58 2.87
CA GLU A 407 -5.76 -4.15 1.79
C GLU A 407 -5.03 -5.36 1.20
N LEU A 408 -5.73 -6.50 1.11
CA LEU A 408 -5.31 -7.67 0.35
C LEU A 408 -6.17 -7.75 -0.92
N THR A 409 -5.55 -7.96 -2.08
CA THR A 409 -6.26 -8.26 -3.34
C THR A 409 -5.73 -9.52 -4.01
N LEU A 410 -6.62 -10.32 -4.61
CA LEU A 410 -6.31 -11.48 -5.44
C LEU A 410 -7.52 -11.80 -6.32
N GLY A 411 -7.38 -11.76 -7.64
CA GLY A 411 -8.49 -11.85 -8.58
C GLY A 411 -9.56 -10.78 -8.30
N GLY A 412 -10.82 -11.22 -8.26
CA GLY A 412 -11.95 -10.37 -7.86
C GLY A 412 -12.06 -10.12 -6.35
N ALA A 413 -11.24 -10.77 -5.51
CA ALA A 413 -11.37 -10.69 -4.06
C ALA A 413 -10.56 -9.54 -3.47
N LYS A 414 -11.15 -8.90 -2.45
CA LYS A 414 -10.56 -7.83 -1.67
C LYS A 414 -10.90 -7.99 -0.19
N ALA A 415 -9.89 -7.96 0.67
CA ALA A 415 -10.05 -7.92 2.12
C ALA A 415 -9.39 -6.67 2.70
N ILE A 416 -10.06 -6.00 3.65
CA ILE A 416 -9.50 -4.88 4.41
C ILE A 416 -9.28 -5.32 5.85
N LEU A 417 -8.03 -5.31 6.29
CA LEU A 417 -7.59 -5.67 7.63
C LEU A 417 -7.31 -4.42 8.45
N CYS A 418 -7.73 -4.38 9.70
CA CYS A 418 -7.57 -3.21 10.58
C CYS A 418 -6.82 -3.58 11.86
N PRO A 419 -5.55 -3.17 12.01
CA PRO A 419 -4.83 -3.30 13.27
C PRO A 419 -5.33 -2.36 14.35
N GLU A 420 -5.87 -1.18 14.03
CA GLU A 420 -6.12 -0.15 15.06
C GLU A 420 -7.30 -0.43 15.99
N ALA A 421 -8.12 -1.43 15.65
CA ALA A 421 -9.36 -1.74 16.33
C ALA A 421 -9.53 -3.25 16.57
N GLY A 422 -8.61 -3.86 17.31
CA GLY A 422 -8.73 -5.26 17.72
C GLY A 422 -8.37 -6.28 16.64
N GLY A 423 -7.61 -5.91 15.61
CA GLY A 423 -7.11 -6.84 14.58
C GLY A 423 -8.17 -7.45 13.65
N ARG A 424 -9.04 -6.64 13.04
CA ARG A 424 -10.28 -7.09 12.36
C ARG A 424 -10.17 -7.22 10.85
N VAL A 425 -11.15 -7.87 10.23
CA VAL A 425 -11.46 -7.77 8.80
C VAL A 425 -12.64 -6.81 8.64
N LEU A 426 -12.39 -5.56 8.23
CA LEU A 426 -13.45 -4.54 8.07
C LEU A 426 -14.33 -4.75 6.84
N SER A 427 -13.79 -5.40 5.82
CA SER A 427 -14.45 -5.66 4.54
C SER A 427 -13.89 -6.94 3.95
N PHE A 428 -14.76 -7.77 3.37
CA PHE A 428 -14.36 -8.88 2.52
C PHE A 428 -15.34 -8.98 1.37
N SER A 429 -14.88 -8.61 0.17
CA SER A 429 -15.68 -8.61 -1.03
C SER A 429 -15.07 -9.46 -2.14
N VAL A 430 -15.91 -10.01 -2.98
CA VAL A 430 -15.52 -10.72 -4.20
C VAL A 430 -16.36 -10.16 -5.35
N ASP A 431 -15.71 -9.72 -6.42
CA ASP A 431 -16.34 -9.09 -7.59
C ASP A 431 -17.28 -7.93 -7.21
N GLY A 432 -16.86 -7.14 -6.22
CA GLY A 432 -17.59 -5.98 -5.70
C GLY A 432 -18.75 -6.33 -4.75
N VAL A 433 -19.01 -7.61 -4.48
CA VAL A 433 -20.04 -8.05 -3.52
C VAL A 433 -19.46 -8.08 -2.12
N GLU A 434 -19.94 -7.18 -1.25
CA GLU A 434 -19.55 -7.16 0.16
C GLU A 434 -20.24 -8.26 0.98
N SER A 435 -19.47 -8.99 1.78
CA SER A 435 -19.97 -10.02 2.70
C SER A 435 -19.99 -9.57 4.17
N MET A 436 -19.25 -8.53 4.52
CA MET A 436 -19.14 -8.01 5.88
C MET A 436 -20.06 -6.81 6.10
N TYR A 437 -20.75 -6.79 7.24
CA TYR A 437 -21.51 -5.63 7.69
C TYR A 437 -20.60 -4.72 8.54
N LEU A 438 -20.27 -3.54 8.00
CA LEU A 438 -19.59 -2.47 8.73
C LEU A 438 -20.58 -1.34 9.04
N GLU A 439 -20.79 -1.06 10.32
CA GLU A 439 -21.71 -0.02 10.78
C GLU A 439 -21.22 1.39 10.38
N ASP A 440 -22.12 2.27 9.94
CA ASP A 440 -21.73 3.56 9.36
C ASP A 440 -20.89 4.45 10.29
N ARG A 441 -21.22 4.47 11.59
CA ARG A 441 -20.43 5.21 12.59
C ARG A 441 -18.98 4.73 12.73
N GLU A 442 -18.68 3.49 12.33
CA GLU A 442 -17.31 2.98 12.33
C GLU A 442 -16.46 3.60 11.24
N LYS A 443 -17.08 4.06 10.15
CA LYS A 443 -16.36 4.77 9.08
C LYS A 443 -15.82 6.11 9.58
N GLU A 444 -16.45 6.68 10.61
CA GLU A 444 -16.08 7.93 11.25
C GLU A 444 -15.22 7.75 12.52
N TRP A 445 -14.81 6.51 12.84
CA TRP A 445 -14.02 6.21 14.03
C TRP A 445 -12.75 7.05 14.12
N LYS A 446 -12.25 7.32 15.34
CA LYS A 446 -11.02 8.08 15.58
C LYS A 446 -10.06 7.29 16.48
N PRO A 447 -8.74 7.39 16.24
CA PRO A 447 -7.73 6.78 17.10
C PRO A 447 -7.98 7.04 18.59
N GLY A 448 -7.90 5.99 19.41
CA GLY A 448 -8.09 6.06 20.85
C GLY A 448 -9.54 6.03 21.34
N GLN A 449 -10.54 6.07 20.45
CA GLN A 449 -11.94 5.86 20.84
C GLN A 449 -12.29 4.37 20.91
N PRO A 450 -13.23 3.96 21.78
CA PRO A 450 -13.77 2.61 21.77
C PRO A 450 -14.28 2.24 20.38
N SER A 451 -13.76 1.15 19.82
CA SER A 451 -14.19 0.68 18.51
C SER A 451 -15.58 0.03 18.60
N PRO A 452 -16.52 0.37 17.71
CA PRO A 452 -17.81 -0.31 17.63
C PRO A 452 -17.68 -1.77 17.15
N ALA A 453 -18.72 -2.57 17.42
CA ALA A 453 -18.69 -4.04 17.29
C ALA A 453 -19.40 -4.53 16.01
N SER A 454 -18.75 -4.39 14.85
CA SER A 454 -19.19 -5.02 13.59
C SER A 454 -18.01 -5.57 12.74
N ALA A 455 -18.33 -6.02 11.52
CA ALA A 455 -17.47 -6.67 10.52
C ALA A 455 -16.88 -8.04 10.93
N GLY A 456 -15.73 -8.43 10.38
CA GLY A 456 -15.04 -9.67 10.70
C GLY A 456 -14.20 -9.54 11.97
N ARG A 457 -14.66 -10.13 13.07
CA ARG A 457 -13.94 -10.23 14.34
C ARG A 457 -13.57 -11.68 14.65
N PHE A 458 -12.58 -11.81 15.50
CA PHE A 458 -12.19 -13.07 16.13
C PHE A 458 -12.00 -12.78 17.61
N ASP A 459 -12.30 -13.76 18.42
CA ASP A 459 -12.22 -13.70 19.87
C ASP A 459 -11.77 -15.07 20.40
N PHE A 460 -11.68 -15.20 21.72
CA PHE A 460 -11.45 -16.48 22.36
C PHE A 460 -12.31 -16.64 23.62
N GLY A 461 -12.78 -17.86 23.83
CA GLY A 461 -13.62 -18.24 24.96
C GLY A 461 -12.90 -19.17 25.95
N PRO A 462 -13.63 -19.74 26.93
CA PRO A 462 -15.09 -19.63 27.06
C PRO A 462 -15.60 -18.29 27.58
N GLU A 463 -16.70 -17.75 27.02
CA GLU A 463 -17.17 -16.36 27.27
C GLU A 463 -17.32 -16.04 28.75
N LEU A 464 -17.88 -16.99 29.50
CA LEU A 464 -18.26 -16.80 30.89
C LEU A 464 -17.10 -16.97 31.87
N THR A 465 -15.94 -17.45 31.41
CA THR A 465 -14.82 -17.83 32.28
C THR A 465 -13.54 -17.07 31.99
N VAL A 466 -13.33 -16.63 30.75
CA VAL A 466 -12.17 -15.83 30.39
C VAL A 466 -12.33 -14.39 30.94
N PRO A 467 -11.29 -13.82 31.58
CA PRO A 467 -11.33 -12.43 32.03
C PRO A 467 -11.61 -11.46 30.87
N GLN A 468 -12.32 -10.36 31.15
CA GLN A 468 -12.55 -9.32 30.14
C GLN A 468 -11.22 -8.75 29.63
N HIS A 469 -11.09 -8.66 28.31
CA HIS A 469 -9.84 -8.29 27.62
C HIS A 469 -10.11 -7.18 26.57
N PRO A 470 -10.51 -5.97 27.00
CA PRO A 470 -10.92 -4.90 26.10
C PRO A 470 -9.81 -4.44 25.13
N ILE A 471 -8.54 -4.63 25.51
CA ILE A 471 -7.38 -4.29 24.67
C ILE A 471 -7.27 -5.27 23.49
N LEU A 472 -7.40 -6.58 23.73
CA LEU A 472 -7.43 -7.56 22.66
C LEU A 472 -8.67 -7.34 21.76
N TRP A 473 -9.80 -7.03 22.40
CA TRP A 473 -11.10 -6.85 21.73
C TRP A 473 -11.21 -5.61 20.84
N SER A 474 -10.58 -4.50 21.23
CA SER A 474 -10.82 -3.19 20.59
C SER A 474 -9.62 -2.25 20.57
N GLY A 475 -8.52 -2.63 21.21
CA GLY A 475 -7.31 -1.83 21.30
C GLY A 475 -6.44 -1.90 20.04
N PRO A 476 -5.33 -1.14 20.03
CA PRO A 476 -4.42 -1.09 18.90
C PRO A 476 -3.54 -2.35 18.82
N TRP A 477 -3.45 -2.91 17.63
CA TRP A 477 -2.55 -3.98 17.23
C TRP A 477 -1.49 -3.42 16.26
N THR A 478 -0.49 -4.22 15.91
CA THR A 478 0.41 -3.93 14.80
C THR A 478 0.02 -4.76 13.58
N ALA A 479 0.44 -4.32 12.40
CA ALA A 479 0.26 -5.04 11.14
C ALA A 479 1.60 -5.17 10.41
N GLU A 480 1.77 -6.29 9.73
CA GLU A 480 2.91 -6.57 8.86
C GLU A 480 2.40 -7.26 7.60
N ILE A 481 2.85 -6.82 6.43
CA ILE A 481 2.60 -7.54 5.18
C ILE A 481 3.61 -8.69 5.12
N THR A 482 3.10 -9.93 5.14
CA THR A 482 3.93 -11.14 5.22
C THR A 482 4.18 -11.79 3.87
N GLY A 483 3.54 -11.29 2.82
CA GLY A 483 3.63 -11.82 1.47
C GLY A 483 2.75 -11.06 0.49
N PRO A 484 2.75 -11.45 -0.79
CA PRO A 484 2.02 -10.73 -1.83
C PRO A 484 0.52 -10.71 -1.58
N HIS A 485 -0.10 -11.69 -0.93
CA HIS A 485 -1.54 -11.66 -0.64
C HIS A 485 -1.84 -11.94 0.83
N SER A 486 -0.88 -11.65 1.71
CA SER A 486 -0.96 -12.03 3.11
C SER A 486 -0.44 -10.94 4.05
N ALA A 487 -1.03 -10.89 5.24
CA ALA A 487 -0.60 -10.00 6.30
C ALA A 487 -0.85 -10.63 7.67
N ARG A 488 -0.05 -10.24 8.65
CA ARG A 488 -0.19 -10.61 10.06
C ARG A 488 -0.58 -9.39 10.88
N LEU A 489 -1.60 -9.55 11.73
CA LEU A 489 -1.93 -8.61 12.78
C LEU A 489 -1.50 -9.18 14.13
N THR A 490 -0.80 -8.39 14.94
CA THR A 490 -0.27 -8.83 16.24
C THR A 490 -0.81 -7.98 17.38
N SER A 491 -1.42 -8.62 18.37
CA SER A 491 -1.95 -7.95 19.55
C SER A 491 -0.83 -7.56 20.51
N ARG A 492 -1.16 -6.65 21.43
CA ARG A 492 -0.37 -6.51 22.65
C ARG A 492 -0.58 -7.72 23.56
N PRO A 493 0.41 -8.07 24.40
CA PRO A 493 0.22 -8.98 25.52
C PRO A 493 -0.92 -8.49 26.44
N ASP A 494 -1.86 -9.35 26.78
CA ASP A 494 -2.95 -9.03 27.73
C ASP A 494 -2.75 -9.72 29.07
N ALA A 495 -2.38 -8.93 30.08
CA ALA A 495 -2.05 -9.46 31.40
C ALA A 495 -3.26 -10.05 32.14
N ALA A 496 -4.48 -9.56 31.86
CA ALA A 496 -5.69 -10.01 32.55
C ALA A 496 -6.07 -11.43 32.15
N SER A 497 -6.09 -11.72 30.84
CA SER A 497 -6.34 -13.07 30.31
C SER A 497 -5.11 -13.97 30.34
N GLY A 498 -3.90 -13.39 30.33
CA GLY A 498 -2.64 -14.13 30.18
C GLY A 498 -2.41 -14.62 28.74
N ILE A 499 -3.05 -13.99 27.76
CA ILE A 499 -3.03 -14.39 26.35
C ILE A 499 -2.47 -13.26 25.48
N GLN A 500 -1.73 -13.64 24.44
CA GLN A 500 -1.44 -12.78 23.29
C GLN A 500 -1.99 -13.43 22.02
N LEU A 501 -2.52 -12.61 21.12
CA LEU A 501 -3.15 -13.05 19.88
C LEU A 501 -2.35 -12.63 18.66
N PHE A 502 -2.28 -13.53 17.68
CA PHE A 502 -1.75 -13.28 16.35
C PHE A 502 -2.80 -13.69 15.33
N ARG A 503 -2.96 -12.91 14.26
CA ARG A 503 -3.90 -13.22 13.18
C ARG A 503 -3.19 -13.15 11.86
N ASP A 504 -3.12 -14.29 11.19
CA ASP A 504 -2.58 -14.43 9.85
C ASP A 504 -3.73 -14.48 8.85
N PHE A 505 -3.70 -13.53 7.91
CA PHE A 505 -4.67 -13.43 6.83
C PHE A 505 -3.99 -13.72 5.50
N SER A 506 -4.65 -14.47 4.62
CA SER A 506 -4.14 -14.72 3.27
C SER A 506 -5.27 -14.91 2.28
N LEU A 507 -5.23 -14.22 1.15
CA LEU A 507 -6.04 -14.58 0.00
C LEU A 507 -5.35 -15.73 -0.75
N VAL A 508 -6.09 -16.80 -1.00
CA VAL A 508 -5.58 -17.99 -1.69
C VAL A 508 -6.53 -18.44 -2.80
N GLN A 509 -5.95 -18.95 -3.88
CA GLN A 509 -6.67 -19.52 -5.00
C GLN A 509 -5.91 -20.77 -5.47
N SER A 510 -6.56 -21.93 -5.55
CA SER A 510 -5.86 -23.18 -5.91
C SER A 510 -5.51 -23.25 -7.40
N ASP A 511 -6.35 -22.64 -8.24
CA ASP A 511 -6.16 -22.48 -9.68
C ASP A 511 -7.03 -21.32 -10.18
N ALA A 512 -6.84 -20.87 -11.42
CA ALA A 512 -7.54 -19.72 -11.99
C ALA A 512 -9.07 -19.83 -12.05
N LYS A 513 -9.64 -21.04 -11.92
CA LYS A 513 -11.11 -21.28 -11.94
C LYS A 513 -11.68 -21.50 -10.55
N ALA A 514 -10.84 -21.76 -9.56
CA ALA A 514 -11.27 -21.94 -8.18
C ALA A 514 -11.70 -20.61 -7.56
N PRO A 515 -12.70 -20.61 -6.64
CA PRO A 515 -13.05 -19.41 -5.90
C PRO A 515 -11.88 -18.96 -5.02
N VAL A 516 -11.66 -17.64 -4.98
CA VAL A 516 -10.69 -17.07 -4.04
C VAL A 516 -11.22 -17.19 -2.61
N ARG A 517 -10.34 -17.58 -1.69
CA ARG A 517 -10.66 -17.75 -0.27
C ARG A 517 -9.83 -16.79 0.58
N LEU A 518 -10.43 -16.21 1.60
CA LEU A 518 -9.70 -15.55 2.68
C LEU A 518 -9.48 -16.57 3.80
N LEU A 519 -8.22 -16.93 4.03
CA LEU A 519 -7.79 -17.71 5.19
C LEU A 519 -7.61 -16.75 6.37
N CYS A 520 -8.24 -17.09 7.49
CA CYS A 520 -8.20 -16.34 8.74
C CYS A 520 -7.71 -17.27 9.85
N ARG A 521 -6.40 -17.28 10.11
CA ARG A 521 -5.79 -18.08 11.18
C ARG A 521 -5.57 -17.23 12.41
N GLN A 522 -6.21 -17.57 13.52
CA GLN A 522 -5.95 -16.97 14.82
C GLN A 522 -5.08 -17.90 15.66
N THR A 523 -3.98 -17.38 16.19
CA THR A 523 -3.08 -18.06 17.12
C THR A 523 -3.20 -17.44 18.50
N MET A 524 -3.50 -18.25 19.51
CA MET A 524 -3.53 -17.87 20.92
C MET A 524 -2.26 -18.38 21.60
N VAL A 525 -1.48 -17.48 22.20
CA VAL A 525 -0.25 -17.81 22.93
C VAL A 525 -0.46 -17.55 24.41
N ASN A 526 -0.17 -18.54 25.26
CA ASN A 526 -0.18 -18.36 26.70
C ASN A 526 1.11 -17.68 27.16
N ILE A 527 0.99 -16.42 27.56
CA ILE A 527 2.10 -15.59 28.04
C ILE A 527 2.17 -15.55 29.58
N SER A 528 1.27 -16.25 30.27
CA SER A 528 1.26 -16.35 31.73
C SER A 528 2.08 -17.54 32.22
N SER A 529 2.33 -17.60 33.53
CA SER A 529 2.99 -18.74 34.19
C SER A 529 2.03 -19.90 34.49
N GLU A 530 0.72 -19.70 34.33
CA GLU A 530 -0.31 -20.69 34.65
C GLU A 530 -0.82 -21.36 33.38
N THR A 531 -1.31 -22.59 33.49
CA THR A 531 -2.01 -23.22 32.36
C THR A 531 -3.33 -22.49 32.09
N ARG A 532 -3.59 -22.16 30.81
CA ARG A 532 -4.82 -21.51 30.38
C ARG A 532 -5.67 -22.48 29.56
N GLU A 533 -6.95 -22.57 29.89
CA GLU A 533 -7.92 -23.29 29.07
C GLU A 533 -8.71 -22.28 28.24
N VAL A 534 -8.53 -22.30 26.93
CA VAL A 534 -9.13 -21.35 25.98
C VAL A 534 -9.73 -22.09 24.79
N CYS A 535 -10.57 -21.44 24.01
CA CYS A 535 -11.02 -21.92 22.70
C CYS A 535 -11.12 -20.77 21.71
N HIS A 536 -11.01 -21.07 20.42
CA HIS A 536 -11.25 -20.07 19.38
C HIS A 536 -12.73 -19.71 19.29
N TRP A 537 -13.03 -18.43 19.04
CA TRP A 537 -14.38 -17.96 18.77
C TRP A 537 -14.39 -16.97 17.60
N GLY A 538 -14.81 -17.42 16.43
CA GLY A 538 -15.00 -16.55 15.27
C GLY A 538 -16.22 -15.68 15.43
N ARG A 539 -16.16 -14.39 15.12
CA ARG A 539 -17.29 -13.45 15.26
C ARG A 539 -17.40 -12.60 14.01
N SER A 540 -18.01 -13.10 12.94
CA SER A 540 -18.15 -12.36 11.67
C SER A 540 -19.57 -11.87 11.46
N PHE A 541 -19.74 -10.57 11.24
CA PHE A 541 -21.02 -9.95 10.96
C PHE A 541 -21.26 -9.80 9.45
N SER A 542 -22.37 -10.34 8.95
CA SER A 542 -22.84 -10.15 7.57
C SER A 542 -24.12 -9.30 7.54
N PRO A 543 -24.45 -8.65 6.41
CA PRO A 543 -25.71 -7.90 6.27
C PRO A 543 -26.92 -8.80 6.52
N GLY A 544 -27.92 -8.30 7.25
CA GLY A 544 -29.13 -9.05 7.61
C GLY A 544 -30.10 -9.29 6.43
N GLY A 545 -31.17 -10.04 6.74
CA GLY A 545 -32.27 -10.31 5.80
C GLY A 545 -32.07 -11.51 4.86
N GLY A 546 -30.95 -12.22 4.98
CA GLY A 546 -30.66 -13.46 4.26
C GLY A 546 -31.11 -14.74 4.98
N VAL A 547 -30.72 -15.89 4.43
CA VAL A 547 -31.02 -17.23 4.96
C VAL A 547 -29.73 -17.91 5.43
N CYS A 548 -29.66 -18.29 6.70
CA CYS A 548 -28.52 -19.03 7.24
C CYS A 548 -28.78 -20.54 7.15
N LEU A 549 -27.75 -21.28 6.74
CA LEU A 549 -27.82 -22.71 6.42
C LEU A 549 -26.76 -23.43 7.24
N ILE A 550 -27.21 -24.26 8.18
CA ILE A 550 -26.36 -25.12 9.00
C ILE A 550 -26.47 -26.55 8.46
N PRO A 551 -25.44 -27.09 7.79
CA PRO A 551 -25.43 -28.49 7.37
C PRO A 551 -25.52 -29.41 8.59
N LEU A 552 -26.40 -30.40 8.52
CA LEU A 552 -26.52 -31.44 9.54
C LEU A 552 -25.56 -32.57 9.20
N ALA A 553 -24.59 -32.82 10.07
CA ALA A 553 -23.67 -33.93 9.98
C ALA A 553 -23.32 -34.45 11.38
N GLY A 554 -23.20 -35.78 11.51
CA GLY A 554 -23.02 -36.45 12.80
C GLY A 554 -24.31 -36.56 13.61
N GLN A 555 -24.20 -37.11 14.81
CA GLN A 555 -25.31 -37.13 15.77
C GLN A 555 -25.28 -35.86 16.61
N SER A 556 -26.36 -35.07 16.56
CA SER A 556 -26.57 -33.93 17.46
C SER A 556 -27.03 -34.42 18.84
N ARG A 557 -26.46 -33.84 19.90
CA ARG A 557 -26.89 -34.01 21.30
C ARG A 557 -28.16 -33.22 21.61
N PHE A 558 -28.47 -32.21 20.80
CA PHE A 558 -29.69 -31.42 20.92
C PHE A 558 -30.84 -32.13 20.20
N PRO A 559 -31.97 -32.41 20.89
CA PRO A 559 -33.16 -33.00 20.27
C PRO A 559 -33.67 -32.21 19.06
N SER A 560 -33.66 -30.88 19.14
CA SER A 560 -34.07 -29.99 18.05
C SER A 560 -32.97 -29.76 17.00
N ARG A 561 -31.81 -30.42 17.11
CA ARG A 561 -30.59 -30.18 16.30
C ARG A 561 -29.90 -28.83 16.53
N TYR A 562 -30.45 -28.00 17.42
CA TYR A 562 -29.85 -26.75 17.88
C TYR A 562 -30.30 -26.42 19.30
N ALA A 563 -29.60 -25.50 19.93
CA ALA A 563 -29.92 -24.89 21.21
C ALA A 563 -30.30 -23.42 21.00
N MET A 564 -31.24 -22.91 21.80
CA MET A 564 -31.72 -21.53 21.74
C MET A 564 -31.52 -20.87 23.11
N TYR A 565 -30.83 -19.72 23.13
CA TYR A 565 -30.61 -18.97 24.36
C TYR A 565 -31.85 -18.11 24.65
N GLU A 566 -32.44 -18.33 25.82
CA GLU A 566 -33.61 -17.59 26.30
C GLU A 566 -33.16 -16.39 27.16
N GLU A 567 -34.12 -15.75 27.83
CA GLU A 567 -33.81 -14.78 28.89
C GLU A 567 -33.17 -15.49 30.11
N SER A 568 -32.29 -14.79 30.83
CA SER A 568 -31.73 -15.22 32.12
C SER A 568 -30.88 -16.51 32.11
N ALA A 569 -29.83 -16.56 31.29
CA ALA A 569 -28.84 -17.67 31.22
C ALA A 569 -29.41 -19.08 30.93
N ILE A 570 -30.69 -19.18 30.54
CA ILE A 570 -31.33 -20.44 30.18
C ILE A 570 -30.98 -20.82 28.73
N ILE A 571 -30.53 -22.06 28.54
CA ILE A 571 -30.32 -22.66 27.21
C ILE A 571 -31.39 -23.73 26.99
N ASN A 572 -32.30 -23.47 26.06
CA ASN A 572 -33.33 -24.41 25.67
C ASN A 572 -32.77 -25.33 24.55
N VAL A 573 -32.93 -26.65 24.68
CA VAL A 573 -32.49 -27.64 23.66
C VAL A 573 -33.67 -28.43 23.04
N ARG A 574 -34.89 -28.16 23.51
CA ARG A 574 -36.16 -28.73 23.02
C ARG A 574 -37.09 -27.59 22.66
N ASN A 575 -36.80 -26.96 21.54
CA ASN A 575 -37.53 -25.81 21.03
C ASN A 575 -37.96 -26.03 19.59
N THR A 576 -38.95 -25.24 19.19
CA THR A 576 -39.45 -25.15 17.83
C THR A 576 -39.60 -23.68 17.50
N ASP A 577 -39.19 -23.27 16.31
CA ASP A 577 -39.37 -21.92 15.78
C ASP A 577 -39.83 -22.04 14.34
N GLU A 578 -40.88 -21.32 13.95
CA GLU A 578 -41.45 -21.38 12.59
C GLU A 578 -40.47 -20.90 11.51
N LYS A 579 -39.44 -20.13 11.92
CA LYS A 579 -38.39 -19.58 11.06
C LYS A 579 -37.18 -20.52 10.93
N ILE A 580 -37.22 -21.68 11.60
CA ILE A 580 -36.17 -22.69 11.53
C ILE A 580 -36.78 -24.01 11.06
N ARG A 581 -36.24 -24.59 9.98
CA ARG A 581 -36.73 -25.86 9.45
C ARG A 581 -35.60 -26.78 9.01
N GLU A 582 -35.83 -28.07 9.14
CA GLU A 582 -34.93 -29.10 8.62
C GLU A 582 -35.33 -29.47 7.18
N ARG A 583 -34.39 -29.40 6.23
CA ARG A 583 -34.59 -29.81 4.84
C ARG A 583 -33.30 -30.27 4.18
N ASP A 584 -33.37 -31.38 3.45
CA ASP A 584 -32.26 -31.98 2.68
C ASP A 584 -30.92 -32.03 3.44
N GLY A 585 -30.97 -32.34 4.74
CA GLY A 585 -29.80 -32.40 5.62
C GLY A 585 -29.21 -31.04 6.02
N PHE A 586 -30.03 -29.99 6.09
CA PHE A 586 -29.69 -28.68 6.64
C PHE A 586 -30.75 -28.23 7.65
N LEU A 587 -30.33 -27.42 8.63
CA LEU A 587 -31.21 -26.46 9.29
C LEU A 587 -31.17 -25.14 8.51
N GLU A 588 -32.31 -24.71 8.00
CA GLU A 588 -32.51 -23.41 7.37
C GLU A 588 -33.07 -22.43 8.41
N ILE A 589 -32.34 -21.36 8.71
CA ILE A 589 -32.81 -20.22 9.50
C ILE A 589 -33.22 -19.14 8.50
N VAL A 590 -34.52 -19.10 8.15
CA VAL A 590 -35.02 -18.33 7.01
C VAL A 590 -35.20 -16.84 7.30
N SER A 591 -35.26 -16.46 8.57
CA SER A 591 -35.36 -15.07 9.05
C SER A 591 -35.02 -15.01 10.55
N PRO A 592 -34.86 -13.81 11.16
CA PRO A 592 -34.53 -13.69 12.58
C PRO A 592 -35.49 -14.48 13.49
N PRO A 593 -35.04 -15.52 14.23
CA PRO A 593 -35.89 -16.33 15.10
C PRO A 593 -36.45 -15.54 16.29
N ARG A 594 -37.37 -16.15 17.06
CA ARG A 594 -37.95 -15.54 18.29
C ARG A 594 -36.87 -15.09 19.28
N LYS A 595 -35.81 -15.87 19.42
CA LYS A 595 -34.62 -15.52 20.20
C LYS A 595 -33.40 -15.59 19.30
N PRO A 596 -32.57 -14.54 19.26
CA PRO A 596 -31.60 -14.37 18.19
C PRO A 596 -30.38 -15.26 18.31
N LYS A 597 -30.00 -15.72 19.51
CA LYS A 597 -28.78 -16.51 19.73
C LYS A 597 -29.11 -18.00 19.71
N LEU A 598 -28.49 -18.70 18.75
CA LEU A 598 -28.61 -20.14 18.51
C LEU A 598 -27.23 -20.79 18.63
N GLY A 599 -27.19 -22.00 19.19
CA GLY A 599 -25.99 -22.83 19.29
C GLY A 599 -26.17 -24.17 18.59
N PHE A 600 -25.11 -24.70 17.99
CA PHE A 600 -25.16 -25.96 17.26
C PHE A 600 -23.93 -26.83 17.57
N ASP A 601 -24.08 -28.14 17.37
CA ASP A 601 -23.02 -29.14 17.50
C ASP A 601 -22.79 -29.93 16.20
N SER A 602 -23.05 -29.27 15.06
CA SER A 602 -22.82 -29.86 13.74
C SER A 602 -21.35 -30.23 13.55
N GLN A 603 -21.11 -31.43 13.01
CA GLN A 603 -19.79 -31.95 12.68
C GLN A 603 -19.38 -31.70 11.22
N ALA A 604 -20.14 -30.89 10.50
CA ALA A 604 -19.91 -30.67 9.07
C ALA A 604 -18.63 -29.88 8.77
N GLY A 605 -18.19 -29.02 9.69
CA GLY A 605 -17.02 -28.15 9.50
C GLY A 605 -17.26 -26.97 8.55
N TRP A 606 -18.52 -26.58 8.33
CA TRP A 606 -18.85 -25.38 7.57
C TRP A 606 -20.28 -24.91 7.82
N LEU A 607 -20.55 -23.66 7.47
CA LEU A 607 -21.90 -23.07 7.38
C LEU A 607 -21.99 -22.16 6.16
N ALA A 608 -23.21 -21.85 5.75
CA ALA A 608 -23.46 -20.95 4.63
C ALA A 608 -24.51 -19.88 4.98
N TYR A 609 -24.39 -18.72 4.33
CA TYR A 609 -25.35 -17.63 4.43
C TYR A 609 -25.69 -17.11 3.04
N VAL A 610 -26.94 -17.29 2.62
CA VAL A 610 -27.47 -16.70 1.38
C VAL A 610 -27.87 -15.26 1.70
N MET A 611 -27.11 -14.29 1.18
CA MET A 611 -27.30 -12.88 1.51
C MET A 611 -28.56 -12.31 0.83
N SER A 612 -29.20 -11.32 1.48
CA SER A 612 -30.44 -10.71 1.01
C SER A 612 -30.36 -10.05 -0.37
N LYS A 613 -29.17 -9.58 -0.76
CA LYS A 613 -28.91 -9.00 -2.09
C LYS A 613 -28.39 -10.02 -3.12
N GLY A 614 -28.44 -11.31 -2.79
CA GLY A 614 -27.80 -12.38 -3.55
C GLY A 614 -26.36 -12.62 -3.10
N ASN A 615 -25.82 -13.73 -3.59
CA ASN A 615 -24.56 -14.39 -3.25
C ASN A 615 -24.62 -15.23 -1.97
N LEU A 616 -23.73 -16.21 -1.94
CA LEU A 616 -23.58 -17.21 -0.90
C LEU A 616 -22.23 -16.98 -0.20
N PHE A 617 -22.28 -16.57 1.06
CA PHE A 617 -21.11 -16.52 1.92
C PHE A 617 -20.93 -17.88 2.61
N VAL A 618 -19.76 -18.50 2.44
CA VAL A 618 -19.45 -19.81 3.03
C VAL A 618 -18.27 -19.65 3.97
N LYS A 619 -18.44 -20.12 5.21
CA LYS A 619 -17.35 -20.26 6.19
C LYS A 619 -17.06 -21.74 6.39
N ARG A 620 -15.81 -22.15 6.18
CA ARG A 620 -15.30 -23.49 6.53
C ARG A 620 -14.34 -23.39 7.70
N PHE A 621 -14.32 -24.41 8.53
CA PHE A 621 -13.49 -24.50 9.72
C PHE A 621 -13.38 -25.94 10.18
N ALA A 622 -12.32 -26.28 10.89
CA ALA A 622 -12.15 -27.64 11.36
C ALA A 622 -13.06 -27.95 12.57
N VAL A 623 -13.58 -29.17 12.59
CA VAL A 623 -14.34 -29.72 13.73
C VAL A 623 -13.70 -31.03 14.15
N SER A 624 -13.52 -31.22 15.46
CA SER A 624 -12.91 -32.42 16.04
C SER A 624 -13.91 -33.12 16.97
N PRO A 625 -14.71 -34.07 16.45
CA PRO A 625 -15.76 -34.76 17.23
C PRO A 625 -15.29 -35.46 18.51
N ASP A 626 -14.01 -35.82 18.55
CA ASP A 626 -13.33 -36.52 19.64
C ASP A 626 -12.73 -35.57 20.69
N ARG A 627 -12.76 -34.25 20.45
CA ARG A 627 -12.26 -33.24 21.39
C ARG A 627 -13.37 -32.58 22.19
N VAL A 628 -13.00 -32.06 23.36
CA VAL A 628 -13.91 -31.31 24.24
C VAL A 628 -14.08 -29.89 23.70
N TYR A 629 -15.31 -29.41 23.65
CA TYR A 629 -15.65 -27.99 23.42
C TYR A 629 -16.13 -27.40 24.74
N ASN A 630 -15.45 -26.37 25.24
CA ASN A 630 -15.66 -25.79 26.57
C ASN A 630 -16.50 -24.50 26.56
N GLU A 631 -16.94 -24.04 25.39
CA GLU A 631 -17.97 -22.99 25.30
C GLU A 631 -19.30 -23.49 25.89
N ALA A 632 -20.19 -22.58 26.31
CA ALA A 632 -21.47 -22.93 26.91
C ALA A 632 -22.24 -23.95 26.05
N ALA A 633 -22.65 -25.08 26.63
CA ALA A 633 -23.28 -26.24 25.95
C ALA A 633 -22.38 -27.01 24.94
N GLY A 634 -21.08 -26.73 24.87
CA GLY A 634 -20.10 -27.45 24.06
C GLY A 634 -20.34 -27.32 22.56
N LEU A 635 -20.57 -26.10 22.09
CA LEU A 635 -20.97 -25.79 20.72
C LEU A 635 -19.78 -25.84 19.75
N THR A 636 -20.01 -26.30 18.52
CA THR A 636 -19.04 -26.23 17.42
C THR A 636 -19.23 -24.97 16.58
N LEU A 637 -20.42 -24.37 16.63
CA LEU A 637 -20.71 -23.06 16.07
C LEU A 637 -21.93 -22.42 16.74
N SER A 638 -22.03 -21.10 16.66
CA SER A 638 -23.20 -20.30 17.06
C SER A 638 -23.63 -19.37 15.93
N VAL A 639 -24.88 -18.92 16.00
CA VAL A 639 -25.43 -17.87 15.14
C VAL A 639 -26.17 -16.87 16.03
N TRP A 640 -25.90 -15.58 15.86
CA TRP A 640 -26.72 -14.51 16.45
C TRP A 640 -27.44 -13.76 15.34
N TYR A 641 -28.75 -13.98 15.21
CA TYR A 641 -29.59 -13.41 14.15
C TYR A 641 -30.72 -12.54 14.73
N PRO A 642 -30.43 -11.30 15.16
CA PRO A 642 -31.44 -10.36 15.63
C PRO A 642 -32.25 -9.76 14.48
N GLU A 643 -33.42 -9.22 14.80
CA GLU A 643 -34.09 -8.25 13.93
C GLU A 643 -33.15 -7.04 13.72
N GLY A 644 -32.98 -6.63 12.46
CA GLY A 644 -32.14 -5.49 12.11
C GLY A 644 -31.12 -5.78 11.01
N PRO A 645 -30.02 -5.00 10.95
CA PRO A 645 -29.21 -4.90 9.75
C PRO A 645 -28.13 -5.97 9.62
N ARG A 646 -28.01 -6.91 10.57
CA ARG A 646 -26.87 -7.84 10.62
C ARG A 646 -27.21 -9.20 11.21
N ILE A 647 -26.39 -10.17 10.85
CA ILE A 647 -26.30 -11.51 11.44
C ILE A 647 -24.84 -11.78 11.85
N GLU A 648 -24.62 -12.46 12.95
CA GLU A 648 -23.30 -12.92 13.40
C GLU A 648 -23.17 -14.43 13.17
N LEU A 649 -22.05 -14.84 12.57
CA LEU A 649 -21.74 -16.23 12.21
C LEU A 649 -20.49 -16.68 12.95
N GLU A 650 -20.63 -17.66 13.84
CA GLU A 650 -19.64 -17.87 14.89
C GLU A 650 -19.11 -19.31 14.98
N PRO A 651 -18.11 -19.69 14.16
CA PRO A 651 -17.35 -20.92 14.37
C PRO A 651 -16.67 -20.94 15.73
N ILE A 652 -16.72 -22.07 16.43
CA ILE A 652 -16.09 -22.25 17.74
C ILE A 652 -15.08 -23.40 17.65
N GLY A 653 -13.89 -23.20 18.19
CA GLY A 653 -12.84 -24.22 18.25
C GLY A 653 -12.98 -25.14 19.45
N PRO A 654 -12.32 -26.32 19.44
CA PRO A 654 -12.23 -27.17 20.62
C PRO A 654 -11.46 -26.46 21.75
N ARG A 655 -11.58 -26.98 22.97
CA ARG A 655 -10.78 -26.56 24.11
C ARG A 655 -9.30 -26.84 23.86
N GLU A 656 -8.51 -25.81 24.04
CA GLU A 656 -7.05 -25.83 24.07
C GLU A 656 -6.60 -25.63 25.52
N ARG A 657 -5.67 -26.49 25.97
CA ARG A 657 -5.07 -26.42 27.30
C ARG A 657 -3.60 -26.08 27.13
N LEU A 658 -3.27 -24.80 27.30
CA LEU A 658 -1.97 -24.24 26.96
C LEU A 658 -1.13 -24.07 28.24
N ALA A 659 -0.01 -24.77 28.34
CA ALA A 659 1.02 -24.47 29.33
C ALA A 659 1.72 -23.13 29.01
N ALA A 660 2.55 -22.63 29.93
CA ALA A 660 3.27 -21.38 29.74
C ALA A 660 4.13 -21.43 28.46
N GLY A 661 3.95 -20.45 27.57
CA GLY A 661 4.63 -20.36 26.28
C GLY A 661 4.05 -21.23 25.16
N GLU A 662 3.09 -22.11 25.45
CA GLU A 662 2.41 -22.89 24.41
C GLU A 662 1.41 -22.05 23.63
N ALA A 663 1.13 -22.49 22.41
CA ALA A 663 0.23 -21.83 21.49
C ALA A 663 -0.70 -22.83 20.81
N ALA A 664 -1.91 -22.38 20.48
CA ALA A 664 -2.83 -23.11 19.61
C ALA A 664 -3.37 -22.18 18.52
N SER A 665 -3.59 -22.75 17.34
CA SER A 665 -4.11 -22.03 16.17
C SER A 665 -5.43 -22.63 15.70
N PHE A 666 -6.33 -21.76 15.26
CA PHE A 666 -7.57 -22.16 14.60
C PHE A 666 -7.74 -21.35 13.32
N THR A 667 -8.10 -22.02 12.22
CA THR A 667 -8.21 -21.39 10.90
C THR A 667 -9.65 -21.48 10.41
N GLU A 668 -10.18 -20.34 10.00
CA GLU A 668 -11.41 -20.23 9.24
C GLU A 668 -11.09 -19.90 7.77
N GLU A 669 -11.87 -20.46 6.84
CA GLU A 669 -11.78 -20.13 5.42
C GLU A 669 -13.09 -19.48 4.97
N TRP A 670 -12.99 -18.30 4.37
CA TRP A 670 -14.13 -17.50 3.96
C TRP A 670 -14.17 -17.39 2.44
N SER A 671 -15.35 -17.55 1.84
CA SER A 671 -15.54 -17.40 0.39
C SER A 671 -16.92 -16.85 0.06
N VAL A 672 -17.03 -16.14 -1.06
CA VAL A 672 -18.29 -15.59 -1.58
C VAL A 672 -18.51 -16.17 -2.97
N HIS A 673 -19.70 -16.69 -3.23
CA HIS A 673 -20.06 -17.33 -4.49
C HIS A 673 -21.29 -16.67 -5.09
N PRO A 674 -21.36 -16.50 -6.43
CA PRO A 674 -22.58 -16.11 -7.11
C PRO A 674 -23.75 -17.03 -6.75
N PHE A 675 -24.85 -16.45 -6.27
CA PHE A 675 -26.04 -17.18 -5.85
C PHE A 675 -27.27 -16.25 -5.91
N PRO A 676 -28.46 -16.72 -6.30
CA PRO A 676 -29.64 -15.87 -6.32
C PRO A 676 -30.03 -15.38 -4.91
N ALA A 677 -30.60 -14.18 -4.83
CA ALA A 677 -31.18 -13.69 -3.58
C ALA A 677 -32.33 -14.61 -3.12
N PRO A 678 -32.56 -14.74 -1.80
CA PRO A 678 -33.71 -15.46 -1.29
C PRO A 678 -35.01 -14.78 -1.76
N GLU A 679 -35.91 -15.56 -2.35
CA GLU A 679 -37.25 -15.08 -2.73
C GLU A 679 -38.30 -15.62 -1.76
N ALA A 680 -39.20 -14.74 -1.32
CA ALA A 680 -40.27 -15.11 -0.39
C ALA A 680 -41.11 -16.27 -0.95
N GLY A 681 -41.24 -17.34 -0.16
CA GLY A 681 -42.01 -18.54 -0.55
C GLY A 681 -41.30 -19.51 -1.50
N LYS A 682 -40.11 -19.18 -2.02
CA LYS A 682 -39.31 -20.11 -2.84
C LYS A 682 -38.24 -20.82 -2.00
N PRO A 683 -38.04 -22.14 -2.16
CA PRO A 683 -36.97 -22.85 -1.45
C PRO A 683 -35.59 -22.48 -2.00
N ILE A 684 -34.58 -22.47 -1.12
CA ILE A 684 -33.17 -22.32 -1.51
C ILE A 684 -32.70 -23.59 -2.25
N ASP A 685 -31.89 -23.44 -3.30
CA ASP A 685 -31.22 -24.55 -3.98
C ASP A 685 -30.08 -25.11 -3.12
N LEU A 686 -30.42 -26.03 -2.21
CA LEU A 686 -29.46 -26.68 -1.30
C LEU A 686 -28.42 -27.55 -2.03
N PRO A 687 -28.74 -28.27 -3.12
CA PRO A 687 -27.72 -28.91 -3.96
C PRO A 687 -26.65 -27.94 -4.47
N ALA A 688 -27.04 -26.75 -4.95
CA ALA A 688 -26.09 -25.73 -5.39
C ALA A 688 -25.23 -25.20 -4.22
N VAL A 689 -25.81 -25.03 -3.03
CA VAL A 689 -25.06 -24.67 -1.80
C VAL A 689 -24.02 -25.72 -1.46
N ARG A 690 -24.37 -27.03 -1.47
CA ARG A 690 -23.42 -28.12 -1.23
C ARG A 690 -22.27 -28.11 -2.24
N LYS A 691 -22.58 -27.87 -3.53
CA LYS A 691 -21.59 -27.79 -4.59
C LYS A 691 -20.61 -26.63 -4.37
N ALA A 692 -21.10 -25.47 -3.95
CA ALA A 692 -20.26 -24.30 -3.63
C ALA A 692 -19.35 -24.54 -2.42
N ALA A 693 -19.84 -25.24 -1.38
CA ALA A 693 -19.00 -25.59 -0.24
C ALA A 693 -17.93 -26.65 -0.59
N ALA A 694 -18.28 -27.62 -1.44
CA ALA A 694 -17.39 -28.69 -1.88
C ALA A 694 -16.28 -28.20 -2.83
N SER A 695 -16.52 -27.15 -3.63
CA SER A 695 -15.53 -26.59 -4.55
C SER A 695 -14.30 -25.99 -3.86
N LEU A 696 -14.36 -25.80 -2.54
CA LEU A 696 -13.26 -25.28 -1.73
C LEU A 696 -12.19 -26.34 -1.39
N GLY A 697 -12.36 -27.61 -1.80
CA GLY A 697 -11.38 -28.69 -1.59
C GLY A 697 -11.44 -29.35 -0.21
N GLU A 698 -10.36 -29.99 0.25
CA GLU A 698 -10.22 -30.48 1.63
C GLU A 698 -9.96 -29.31 2.60
N ALA A 699 -10.46 -29.40 3.84
CA ALA A 699 -10.26 -28.34 4.83
C ALA A 699 -8.80 -28.30 5.30
N VAL A 700 -8.27 -27.13 5.63
CA VAL A 700 -6.97 -27.03 6.31
C VAL A 700 -7.03 -27.83 7.63
N PRO A 701 -6.13 -28.81 7.86
CA PRO A 701 -6.14 -29.61 9.08
C PRO A 701 -5.96 -28.77 10.36
N VAL A 702 -6.53 -29.22 11.48
CA VAL A 702 -6.24 -28.65 12.81
C VAL A 702 -4.74 -28.82 13.08
N GLY A 703 -4.03 -27.72 13.36
CA GLY A 703 -2.62 -27.78 13.75
C GLY A 703 -1.60 -27.92 12.61
N ALA A 704 -1.97 -27.63 11.35
CA ALA A 704 -0.96 -27.42 10.31
C ALA A 704 -0.10 -26.19 10.68
N ASN A 705 1.13 -26.47 11.17
CA ASN A 705 2.11 -25.50 11.68
C ASN A 705 2.39 -24.35 10.72
#